data_AF-A0A2R6CM07-F1
#
_entry.id   AF-A0A2R6CM07-F1
#
_cell.length_a   1.000
_cell.length_b   1.000
_cell.length_c   1.000
_cell.angle_alpha   90.00
_cell.angle_beta   90.00
_cell.angle_gamma   90.00
#
_symmetry.space_group_name_H-M   'P 1'
#
loop_
_entity.id
_entity.type
_entity.pdbx_description
1 polymer ?
#
loop_
_entity_poly.entity_id
_entity_poly.type
_entity_poly.pdbx_seq_one_letter_code
_entity_poly.pdbx_strand_id
1 'polypeptide(L)'
;MRRRTFISVLGTGVVASLAGCTGDDGSGNGNGNENGNGNGTSTDGGESTLTVGTYSAFLDAPSVSPGEWLKEEFESEFDATLEWEAPENEVNHYIERRLSGADIGADMYVGVNVDELVRVDEELDDDLFAAAGEVPGSEQIKPELSFDPDGRALPYDTGYICPVYDGTDIEAPETFEGLLAEEYRGDLIAQNPGTSTTGRAFLLHTIHRFGEDGFLDYWADLQANDVRVLGSWSDAYNAWSEGEAPMVVSFSTDQVFAADSGANLEEHQIRFLNDEGYANPEGMAMFSGASDPDLAREFMGFVLRPEIQGEIAERNVQFPATDTAELGEEYDELAHEPPEPVTFTYEELQGSISEWIEDWEQQFAQNCAAGSASDGERHSRSLRNRIERRALAVLGAGVVLLLVGMFYYPVATVFVEAVVVDGSATLSAFVEILRDPFYFGEFARLFAGESPLAVAGDLLSPDRRLGIVGFTAYQAALSTVASVALGLPAAYLLARYEFPGRRTLRSLTILPFVLPSIMVAVGFVAAFGENGPINAVLGIVGLGPIEWLFSLKAIIVAHAFYNAPLVARLATAAWESVDAGAVETARSLGASPQRAFVDVVAPQLYPAVLMSAALTFVFTFGTFPIVLALGDFSLATVEVFVFRLIQDLDYAEAAALATVELVISLSILYAYLRYEARQSAAARGARPLPRKPLRPPVLSTRELLPRLGLALYAVVAVALFVAPIASMVHASVTDAGGGTLDHYRFLLERQAGGAAFQVQPWPAIRNSLAFGAAALAVALPMGVVVAVLTTRSYRGRKLVDAVAMAPLAVSGIIVGLGLLRGLVFGVEVGGARIVVGGAAAIVAAHAVAGYPFVVRTVAPGLERLDPQLLESARALGASRIRALIDVELPLVWPGVVAGAAFAFAISIGEFSATVILATGADQFTMPIAIERFIGRRLGPATAMGVVLLVVTSASFVVIDRLGGEGSGL
;
A
#
# COMPACT_ATOMS: atom_id res chain seq x y z
N MET A 1 -5.97 12.11 23.95
CA MET A 1 -5.39 10.75 23.80
C MET A 1 -4.40 10.46 24.94
N ARG A 2 -4.55 9.31 25.63
CA ARG A 2 -3.79 8.93 26.84
C ARG A 2 -2.41 8.34 26.48
N ARG A 3 -1.33 8.95 26.98
CA ARG A 3 0.11 8.64 26.79
C ARG A 3 0.60 7.21 27.15
N ARG A 4 -0.26 6.29 27.59
CA ARG A 4 0.18 5.05 28.26
C ARG A 4 0.46 3.86 27.34
N THR A 5 0.01 3.88 26.08
CA THR A 5 0.13 2.71 25.18
C THR A 5 1.51 2.58 24.52
N PHE A 6 2.41 3.57 24.65
CA PHE A 6 3.70 3.55 23.94
C PHE A 6 4.80 2.73 24.64
N ILE A 7 4.67 2.44 25.94
CA ILE A 7 5.74 1.74 26.69
C ILE A 7 5.64 0.20 26.57
N SER A 8 4.51 -0.37 26.15
CA SER A 8 4.35 -1.83 26.05
C SER A 8 4.90 -2.45 24.75
N VAL A 9 5.15 -1.67 23.69
CA VAL A 9 5.59 -2.21 22.39
C VAL A 9 7.11 -2.40 22.29
N LEU A 10 7.90 -1.74 23.14
CA LEU A 10 9.38 -1.86 23.12
C LEU A 10 9.94 -2.96 24.04
N GLY A 11 9.10 -3.62 24.85
CA GLY A 11 9.53 -4.53 25.93
C GLY A 11 9.42 -6.04 25.65
N THR A 12 8.81 -6.46 24.54
CA THR A 12 8.40 -7.87 24.34
C THR A 12 8.76 -8.43 22.96
N GLY A 13 9.82 -7.94 22.35
CA GLY A 13 10.26 -8.36 21.01
C GLY A 13 11.20 -9.56 20.93
N VAL A 14 11.37 -10.40 21.97
CA VAL A 14 12.42 -11.44 21.97
C VAL A 14 11.97 -12.89 22.18
N VAL A 15 10.73 -13.21 22.59
CA VAL A 15 10.33 -14.62 22.71
C VAL A 15 8.86 -14.83 22.38
N ALA A 16 8.54 -15.13 21.12
CA ALA A 16 7.34 -15.90 20.73
C ALA A 16 7.34 -16.16 19.22
N SER A 17 8.16 -17.11 18.78
CA SER A 17 7.84 -17.89 17.59
C SER A 17 8.16 -19.34 17.93
N LEU A 18 7.14 -20.08 18.36
CA LEU A 18 6.96 -21.54 18.29
C LEU A 18 5.78 -21.97 19.19
N ALA A 19 4.98 -22.91 18.67
CA ALA A 19 3.79 -23.59 19.23
C ALA A 19 2.49 -22.78 19.19
N GLY A 20 1.35 -23.27 18.68
CA GLY A 20 0.92 -24.65 18.44
C GLY A 20 -0.23 -25.00 19.39
N CYS A 21 -1.39 -25.32 18.81
CA CYS A 21 -2.70 -25.73 19.36
C CYS A 21 -2.76 -26.33 20.78
N THR A 22 -3.80 -25.93 21.53
CA THR A 22 -4.64 -26.65 22.54
C THR A 22 -5.32 -25.54 23.39
N GLY A 23 -6.63 -25.41 23.56
CA GLY A 23 -7.63 -26.41 23.95
C GLY A 23 -7.60 -26.56 25.47
N ASP A 24 -8.50 -25.89 26.21
CA ASP A 24 -9.38 -26.46 27.27
C ASP A 24 -9.96 -25.39 28.24
N ASP A 25 -11.15 -25.71 28.74
CA ASP A 25 -12.11 -24.96 29.54
C ASP A 25 -11.65 -24.54 30.96
N GLY A 26 -12.32 -23.54 31.53
CA GLY A 26 -12.08 -23.13 32.92
C GLY A 26 -13.05 -22.10 33.48
N SER A 27 -14.27 -22.53 33.77
CA SER A 27 -15.29 -21.87 34.61
C SER A 27 -14.74 -21.32 35.94
N GLY A 28 -15.20 -20.13 36.36
CA GLY A 28 -14.85 -19.54 37.66
C GLY A 28 -15.81 -18.43 38.11
N ASN A 29 -16.95 -18.86 38.66
CA ASN A 29 -17.98 -18.07 39.35
C ASN A 29 -17.44 -17.28 40.57
N GLY A 30 -17.94 -16.06 40.81
CA GLY A 30 -17.50 -15.21 41.93
C GLY A 30 -18.38 -13.98 42.17
N ASN A 31 -19.60 -14.21 42.64
CA ASN A 31 -20.59 -13.26 43.17
C ASN A 31 -20.04 -12.26 44.22
N GLY A 32 -20.59 -11.03 44.23
CA GLY A 32 -21.11 -10.43 45.47
C GLY A 32 -20.65 -9.03 45.91
N ASN A 33 -21.55 -8.07 45.69
CA ASN A 33 -21.96 -6.94 46.56
C ASN A 33 -21.34 -5.52 46.44
N GLU A 34 -22.12 -4.65 45.78
CA GLU A 34 -22.79 -3.45 46.32
C GLU A 34 -22.06 -2.53 47.31
N ASN A 35 -21.78 -1.28 46.88
CA ASN A 35 -22.61 -0.08 47.15
C ASN A 35 -21.76 1.19 47.02
N GLY A 36 -22.21 2.14 46.21
CA GLY A 36 -21.50 3.41 46.02
C GLY A 36 -22.16 4.38 45.05
N ASN A 37 -23.44 4.66 45.32
CA ASN A 37 -24.33 5.63 44.69
C ASN A 37 -23.63 6.93 44.21
N GLY A 38 -23.82 7.26 42.93
CA GLY A 38 -23.37 8.49 42.28
C GLY A 38 -24.32 8.86 41.16
N ASN A 39 -25.59 9.05 41.51
CA ASN A 39 -26.67 9.47 40.61
C ASN A 39 -26.36 10.85 40.01
N GLY A 40 -26.20 10.87 38.69
CA GLY A 40 -26.11 12.07 37.86
C GLY A 40 -27.08 11.96 36.70
N THR A 41 -28.37 11.78 37.00
CA THR A 41 -29.46 11.93 36.04
C THR A 41 -29.52 13.38 35.55
N SER A 42 -28.98 13.63 34.37
CA SER A 42 -29.46 14.68 33.47
C SER A 42 -30.54 14.04 32.58
N THR A 43 -31.79 14.09 33.05
CA THR A 43 -32.96 14.05 32.16
C THR A 43 -32.96 15.36 31.38
N ASP A 44 -32.45 15.31 30.15
CA ASP A 44 -32.79 16.28 29.11
C ASP A 44 -33.87 15.61 28.26
N GLY A 45 -35.10 16.10 28.37
CA GLY A 45 -36.25 15.58 27.62
C GLY A 45 -36.26 16.16 26.21
N GLY A 46 -35.30 15.74 25.38
CA GLY A 46 -35.40 15.86 23.93
C GLY A 46 -35.88 14.53 23.37
N GLU A 47 -36.87 14.56 22.46
CA GLU A 47 -37.25 13.40 21.63
C GLU A 47 -35.97 12.81 21.01
N SER A 48 -35.76 11.50 21.18
CA SER A 48 -34.65 10.78 20.55
C SER A 48 -34.94 10.61 19.07
N THR A 49 -34.04 11.04 18.19
CA THR A 49 -34.19 10.88 16.73
C THR A 49 -33.45 9.63 16.27
N LEU A 50 -34.10 8.77 15.48
CA LEU A 50 -33.49 7.66 14.75
C LEU A 50 -33.44 7.99 13.26
N THR A 51 -32.24 8.17 12.73
CA THR A 51 -32.05 8.44 11.29
C THR A 51 -31.78 7.14 10.54
N VAL A 52 -32.63 6.80 9.57
CA VAL A 52 -32.58 5.54 8.83
C VAL A 52 -32.33 5.79 7.34
N GLY A 53 -31.21 5.26 6.84
CA GLY A 53 -30.91 5.21 5.42
C GLY A 53 -31.71 4.12 4.71
N THR A 54 -32.19 4.36 3.49
CA THR A 54 -32.89 3.36 2.67
C THR A 54 -32.80 3.70 1.17
N TYR A 55 -33.43 2.91 0.31
CA TYR A 55 -33.56 3.18 -1.13
C TYR A 55 -34.84 3.97 -1.43
N SER A 56 -34.91 4.65 -2.58
CA SER A 56 -36.00 5.60 -2.87
C SER A 56 -37.39 4.95 -2.93
N ALA A 57 -37.51 3.75 -3.50
CA ALA A 57 -38.79 3.06 -3.63
C ALA A 57 -39.39 2.62 -2.28
N PHE A 58 -38.58 2.44 -1.23
CA PHE A 58 -39.09 2.17 0.12
C PHE A 58 -39.90 3.35 0.68
N LEU A 59 -39.66 4.57 0.16
CA LEU A 59 -40.34 5.79 0.55
C LEU A 59 -41.34 6.29 -0.50
N ASP A 60 -41.00 6.16 -1.78
CA ASP A 60 -41.74 6.75 -2.91
C ASP A 60 -41.68 5.80 -4.11
N ALA A 61 -42.53 4.76 -4.07
CA ALA A 61 -42.74 3.82 -5.18
C ALA A 61 -43.98 4.19 -6.01
N PRO A 62 -44.11 3.70 -7.26
CA PRO A 62 -45.37 3.78 -8.01
C PRO A 62 -46.53 3.03 -7.33
N SER A 63 -46.21 2.01 -6.51
CA SER A 63 -47.12 1.33 -5.59
C SER A 63 -47.31 2.11 -4.29
N VAL A 64 -48.08 1.56 -3.35
CA VAL A 64 -47.98 2.00 -1.95
C VAL A 64 -46.55 1.74 -1.47
N SER A 65 -45.98 2.61 -0.62
CA SER A 65 -44.65 2.43 -0.02
C SER A 65 -44.78 2.22 1.50
N PRO A 66 -43.91 1.41 2.13
CA PRO A 66 -43.98 1.14 3.56
C PRO A 66 -43.45 2.30 4.42
N GLY A 67 -42.55 3.15 3.91
CA GLY A 67 -41.76 4.08 4.74
C GLY A 67 -42.55 5.14 5.51
N GLU A 68 -43.53 5.81 4.90
CA GLU A 68 -44.34 6.83 5.59
C GLU A 68 -45.26 6.20 6.63
N TRP A 69 -45.89 5.07 6.29
CA TRP A 69 -46.73 4.31 7.21
C TRP A 69 -45.94 3.76 8.40
N LEU A 70 -44.77 3.18 8.14
CA LEU A 70 -43.90 2.61 9.18
C LEU A 70 -43.41 3.69 10.15
N LYS A 71 -43.15 4.90 9.65
CA LYS A 71 -42.86 6.08 10.48
C LYS A 71 -44.03 6.43 11.38
N GLU A 72 -45.24 6.56 10.84
CA GLU A 72 -46.42 6.91 11.62
C GLU A 72 -46.70 5.89 12.73
N GLU A 73 -46.62 4.59 12.41
CA GLU A 73 -46.86 3.53 13.39
C GLU A 73 -45.77 3.49 14.47
N PHE A 74 -44.49 3.60 14.09
CA PHE A 74 -43.38 3.63 15.05
C PHE A 74 -43.46 4.84 15.99
N GLU A 75 -43.67 6.05 15.44
CA GLU A 75 -43.79 7.28 16.24
C GLU A 75 -45.06 7.31 17.11
N SER A 76 -46.06 6.48 16.81
CA SER A 76 -47.26 6.34 17.65
C SER A 76 -47.00 5.54 18.94
N GLU A 77 -46.03 4.62 18.91
CA GLU A 77 -45.71 3.72 20.01
C GLU A 77 -44.47 4.16 20.82
N PHE A 78 -43.49 4.77 20.16
CA PHE A 78 -42.20 5.12 20.74
C PHE A 78 -42.06 6.64 20.89
N ASP A 79 -41.49 7.11 22.01
CA ASP A 79 -41.20 8.54 22.27
C ASP A 79 -39.94 8.98 21.52
N ALA A 80 -39.95 8.77 20.20
CA ALA A 80 -38.83 8.95 19.29
C ALA A 80 -39.32 9.46 17.92
N THR A 81 -38.44 10.15 17.20
CA THR A 81 -38.70 10.65 15.84
C THR A 81 -37.92 9.83 14.83
N LEU A 82 -38.58 9.27 13.82
CA LEU A 82 -37.95 8.51 12.73
C LEU A 82 -37.68 9.44 11.54
N GLU A 83 -36.42 9.61 11.15
CA GLU A 83 -36.03 10.40 9.98
C GLU A 83 -35.47 9.50 8.87
N TRP A 84 -36.06 9.59 7.68
CA TRP A 84 -35.60 8.82 6.53
C TRP A 84 -34.56 9.59 5.71
N GLU A 85 -33.52 8.88 5.25
CA GLU A 85 -32.58 9.35 4.24
C GLU A 85 -32.54 8.38 3.05
N ALA A 86 -32.84 8.84 1.85
CA ALA A 86 -32.72 8.06 0.62
C ALA A 86 -31.74 8.73 -0.36
N PRO A 87 -30.42 8.56 -0.18
CA PRO A 87 -29.44 9.14 -1.08
C PRO A 87 -29.49 8.48 -2.48
N GLU A 88 -29.21 9.25 -3.53
CA GLU A 88 -29.24 8.77 -4.94
C GLU A 88 -28.34 7.55 -5.20
N ASN A 89 -27.25 7.40 -4.41
CA ASN A 89 -26.30 6.29 -4.52
C ASN A 89 -26.51 5.21 -3.43
N GLU A 90 -27.62 5.23 -2.70
CA GLU A 90 -28.00 4.18 -1.73
C GLU A 90 -26.85 3.89 -0.72
N VAL A 91 -26.52 2.61 -0.47
CA VAL A 91 -25.43 2.20 0.44
C VAL A 91 -24.08 2.83 0.04
N ASN A 92 -23.81 3.05 -1.25
CA ASN A 92 -22.54 3.65 -1.70
C ASN A 92 -22.31 5.05 -1.15
N HIS A 93 -23.38 5.81 -0.93
CA HIS A 93 -23.29 7.10 -0.26
C HIS A 93 -22.57 6.98 1.09
N TYR A 94 -22.94 5.97 1.88
CA TYR A 94 -22.38 5.75 3.21
C TYR A 94 -20.97 5.13 3.16
N ILE A 95 -20.67 4.30 2.15
CA ILE A 95 -19.31 3.81 1.87
C ILE A 95 -18.37 4.99 1.58
N GLU A 96 -18.74 5.90 0.68
CA GLU A 96 -17.93 7.07 0.32
C GLU A 96 -17.70 8.01 1.51
N ARG A 97 -18.73 8.21 2.36
CA ARG A 97 -18.60 8.97 3.60
C ARG A 97 -17.62 8.32 4.57
N ARG A 98 -17.70 6.99 4.73
CA ARG A 98 -16.77 6.24 5.58
C ARG A 98 -15.34 6.32 5.04
N LEU A 99 -15.15 6.16 3.72
CA LEU A 99 -13.85 6.29 3.05
C LEU A 99 -13.23 7.69 3.22
N SER A 100 -14.07 8.73 3.20
CA SER A 100 -13.63 10.12 3.41
C SER A 100 -13.45 10.49 4.88
N GLY A 101 -13.79 9.60 5.82
CA GLY A 101 -13.78 9.87 7.26
C GLY A 101 -14.82 10.92 7.67
N ALA A 102 -15.83 11.16 6.83
CA ALA A 102 -16.96 12.00 7.17
C ALA A 102 -17.87 11.28 8.17
N ASP A 103 -18.64 12.06 8.93
CA ASP A 103 -19.69 11.54 9.79
C ASP A 103 -20.76 10.83 8.94
N ILE A 104 -21.24 9.65 9.33
CA ILE A 104 -22.18 8.86 8.50
C ILE A 104 -23.51 9.58 8.36
N GLY A 105 -24.00 10.20 9.44
CA GLY A 105 -25.25 10.97 9.44
C GLY A 105 -26.52 10.14 9.65
N ALA A 106 -26.42 8.81 9.59
CA ALA A 106 -27.50 7.86 9.84
C ALA A 106 -27.12 6.82 10.91
N ASP A 107 -28.12 6.28 11.60
CA ASP A 107 -27.97 5.29 12.68
C ASP A 107 -28.08 3.86 12.16
N MET A 108 -28.91 3.62 11.16
CA MET A 108 -29.03 2.31 10.50
C MET A 108 -29.41 2.44 9.02
N TYR A 109 -29.33 1.32 8.30
CA TYR A 109 -29.74 1.19 6.91
C TYR A 109 -30.76 0.05 6.76
N VAL A 110 -31.83 0.26 5.99
CA VAL A 110 -32.86 -0.73 5.65
C VAL A 110 -32.81 -0.95 4.14
N GLY A 111 -32.67 -2.22 3.73
CA GLY A 111 -32.59 -2.60 2.32
C GLY A 111 -31.22 -3.13 1.88
N VAL A 112 -30.32 -3.49 2.80
CA VAL A 112 -28.97 -3.98 2.41
C VAL A 112 -29.06 -5.42 1.88
N ASN A 113 -28.42 -5.70 0.74
CA ASN A 113 -28.31 -7.06 0.19
C ASN A 113 -26.92 -7.67 0.41
N VAL A 114 -26.79 -8.99 0.17
CA VAL A 114 -25.55 -9.74 0.36
C VAL A 114 -24.37 -9.21 -0.47
N ASP A 115 -24.63 -8.81 -1.72
CA ASP A 115 -23.64 -8.24 -2.62
C ASP A 115 -23.14 -6.86 -2.15
N GLU A 116 -24.00 -6.08 -1.50
CA GLU A 116 -23.63 -4.80 -0.94
C GLU A 116 -22.78 -4.96 0.31
N LEU A 117 -23.07 -5.95 1.15
CA LEU A 117 -22.21 -6.32 2.28
C LEU A 117 -20.82 -6.75 1.79
N VAL A 118 -20.76 -7.57 0.73
CA VAL A 118 -19.48 -7.95 0.11
C VAL A 118 -18.72 -6.71 -0.37
N ARG A 119 -19.38 -5.78 -1.06
CA ARG A 119 -18.76 -4.54 -1.53
C ARG A 119 -18.27 -3.66 -0.38
N VAL A 120 -19.07 -3.52 0.68
CA VAL A 120 -18.69 -2.82 1.91
C VAL A 120 -17.37 -3.37 2.45
N ASP A 121 -17.24 -4.70 2.53
CA ASP A 121 -16.04 -5.36 3.05
C ASP A 121 -14.85 -5.36 2.08
N GLU A 122 -15.10 -5.23 0.78
CA GLU A 122 -14.05 -5.08 -0.24
C GLU A 122 -13.45 -3.66 -0.26
N GLU A 123 -14.29 -2.64 -0.03
CA GLU A 123 -13.89 -1.24 -0.11
C GLU A 123 -13.40 -0.67 1.23
N LEU A 124 -13.93 -1.15 2.36
CA LEU A 124 -13.63 -0.62 3.69
C LEU A 124 -12.72 -1.55 4.49
N ASP A 125 -11.69 -0.97 5.12
CA ASP A 125 -10.80 -1.68 6.05
C ASP A 125 -11.36 -1.77 7.48
N ASP A 126 -12.39 -0.97 7.81
CA ASP A 126 -13.05 -0.89 9.12
C ASP A 126 -14.56 -1.10 8.96
N ASP A 127 -15.20 -1.74 9.95
CA ASP A 127 -16.63 -2.11 9.88
C ASP A 127 -17.55 -0.89 9.66
N LEU A 128 -18.35 -0.93 8.58
CA LEU A 128 -19.42 0.04 8.35
C LEU A 128 -20.61 -0.24 9.26
N PHE A 129 -21.02 -1.51 9.34
CA PHE A 129 -22.13 -1.99 10.16
C PHE A 129 -21.64 -2.67 11.43
N ALA A 130 -22.35 -2.47 12.53
CA ALA A 130 -22.16 -3.23 13.76
C ALA A 130 -22.98 -4.52 13.74
N ALA A 131 -22.55 -5.52 14.50
CA ALA A 131 -23.36 -6.71 14.77
C ALA A 131 -24.72 -6.30 15.37
N ALA A 132 -25.81 -6.88 14.87
CA ALA A 132 -27.17 -6.54 15.30
C ALA A 132 -27.39 -6.88 16.78
N GLY A 133 -26.77 -7.95 17.27
CA GLY A 133 -26.90 -8.41 18.65
C GLY A 133 -28.21 -9.15 18.91
N GLU A 134 -28.72 -9.08 20.15
CA GLU A 134 -30.01 -9.66 20.50
C GLU A 134 -31.14 -8.69 20.11
N VAL A 135 -31.86 -9.01 19.03
CA VAL A 135 -33.05 -8.27 18.58
C VAL A 135 -34.30 -9.11 18.83
N PRO A 136 -35.33 -8.60 19.52
CA PRO A 136 -36.58 -9.32 19.74
C PRO A 136 -37.25 -9.73 18.42
N GLY A 137 -37.68 -10.98 18.30
CA GLY A 137 -38.36 -11.49 17.09
C GLY A 137 -37.40 -12.03 16.02
N SER A 138 -36.09 -11.80 16.14
CA SER A 138 -35.09 -12.32 15.18
C SER A 138 -35.07 -13.85 15.07
N GLU A 139 -35.52 -14.56 16.11
CA GLU A 139 -35.66 -16.02 16.10
C GLU A 139 -36.78 -16.55 15.18
N GLN A 140 -37.64 -15.67 14.68
CA GLN A 140 -38.76 -16.00 13.79
C GLN A 140 -38.40 -15.82 12.31
N ILE A 141 -37.21 -15.31 12.01
CA ILE A 141 -36.70 -15.15 10.65
C ILE A 141 -36.41 -16.52 10.04
N LYS A 142 -36.88 -16.73 8.81
CA LYS A 142 -36.63 -17.95 8.03
C LYS A 142 -35.12 -18.19 7.87
N PRO A 143 -34.57 -19.33 8.33
CA PRO A 143 -33.13 -19.59 8.30
C PRO A 143 -32.48 -19.47 6.91
N GLU A 144 -33.22 -19.82 5.87
CA GLU A 144 -32.83 -19.74 4.46
C GLU A 144 -32.62 -18.31 3.94
N LEU A 145 -33.17 -17.30 4.62
CA LEU A 145 -32.98 -15.89 4.26
C LEU A 145 -31.78 -15.26 4.95
N SER A 146 -31.08 -15.99 5.83
CA SER A 146 -29.88 -15.48 6.48
C SER A 146 -28.72 -15.42 5.49
N PHE A 147 -28.24 -14.20 5.20
CA PHE A 147 -27.22 -13.96 4.18
C PHE A 147 -25.93 -13.31 4.70
N ASP A 148 -25.88 -12.88 5.96
CA ASP A 148 -24.70 -12.26 6.56
C ASP A 148 -24.07 -13.17 7.64
N PRO A 149 -22.90 -13.79 7.36
CA PRO A 149 -22.26 -14.71 8.30
C PRO A 149 -21.80 -14.04 9.60
N ASP A 150 -21.59 -12.72 9.59
CA ASP A 150 -21.14 -11.94 10.74
C ASP A 150 -22.31 -11.37 11.59
N GLY A 151 -23.57 -11.61 11.18
CA GLY A 151 -24.76 -11.19 11.94
C GLY A 151 -24.91 -9.68 12.10
N ARG A 152 -24.50 -8.90 11.10
CA ARG A 152 -24.60 -7.43 11.03
C ARG A 152 -25.90 -7.00 10.37
N ALA A 153 -26.38 -7.76 9.38
CA ALA A 153 -27.66 -7.54 8.70
C ALA A 153 -28.71 -8.59 9.11
N LEU A 154 -29.90 -8.13 9.51
CA LEU A 154 -31.06 -8.97 9.83
C LEU A 154 -32.09 -8.90 8.69
N PRO A 155 -32.45 -10.03 8.03
CA PRO A 155 -33.46 -10.03 6.98
C PRO A 155 -34.82 -9.54 7.49
N TYR A 156 -35.51 -8.73 6.67
CA TYR A 156 -36.87 -8.28 6.97
C TYR A 156 -37.87 -8.61 5.85
N ASP A 157 -37.40 -8.81 4.62
CA ASP A 157 -38.18 -9.34 3.50
C ASP A 157 -37.30 -10.12 2.49
N THR A 158 -37.94 -10.64 1.44
CA THR A 158 -37.26 -11.19 0.27
C THR A 158 -38.11 -11.09 -1.00
N GLY A 159 -37.45 -10.97 -2.15
CA GLY A 159 -38.07 -11.03 -3.47
C GLY A 159 -37.42 -12.08 -4.37
N TYR A 160 -38.21 -12.64 -5.30
CA TYR A 160 -37.70 -13.59 -6.31
C TYR A 160 -37.73 -12.96 -7.69
N ILE A 161 -36.57 -12.89 -8.33
CA ILE A 161 -36.44 -12.33 -9.68
C ILE A 161 -36.93 -13.32 -10.72
N CYS A 162 -37.84 -12.85 -11.59
CA CYS A 162 -38.35 -13.61 -12.73
C CYS A 162 -38.85 -12.69 -13.86
N PRO A 163 -38.94 -13.18 -15.11
CA PRO A 163 -39.69 -12.51 -16.15
C PRO A 163 -41.18 -12.33 -15.79
N VAL A 164 -41.65 -11.09 -15.94
CA VAL A 164 -43.07 -10.70 -16.04
C VAL A 164 -43.39 -10.51 -17.52
N TYR A 165 -44.57 -10.94 -17.96
CA TYR A 165 -44.97 -10.89 -19.36
C TYR A 165 -46.46 -10.61 -19.57
N ASP A 166 -46.77 -9.98 -20.69
CA ASP A 166 -48.14 -9.78 -21.14
C ASP A 166 -48.70 -11.07 -21.77
N GLY A 167 -49.52 -11.79 -21.00
CA GLY A 167 -50.16 -13.04 -21.41
C GLY A 167 -51.23 -12.86 -22.49
N THR A 168 -51.63 -11.62 -22.80
CA THR A 168 -52.52 -11.33 -23.93
C THR A 168 -51.77 -11.25 -25.26
N ASP A 169 -50.45 -11.04 -25.23
CA ASP A 169 -49.58 -10.91 -26.40
C ASP A 169 -48.68 -12.14 -26.61
N ILE A 170 -48.04 -12.65 -25.55
CA ILE A 170 -47.03 -13.71 -25.64
C ILE A 170 -47.17 -14.76 -24.53
N GLU A 171 -46.64 -15.97 -24.77
CA GLU A 171 -46.39 -16.95 -23.72
C GLU A 171 -44.87 -17.04 -23.49
N ALA A 172 -44.40 -16.62 -22.30
CA ALA A 172 -42.98 -16.61 -21.96
C ALA A 172 -42.38 -18.04 -21.96
N PRO A 173 -41.12 -18.21 -22.39
CA PRO A 173 -40.48 -19.52 -22.45
C PRO A 173 -40.22 -20.11 -21.08
N GLU A 174 -40.21 -21.45 -20.97
CA GLU A 174 -39.97 -22.15 -19.70
C GLU A 174 -38.51 -22.15 -19.24
N THR A 175 -37.54 -21.71 -20.07
CA THR A 175 -36.10 -21.86 -19.78
C THR A 175 -35.30 -20.63 -20.21
N PHE A 176 -34.14 -20.41 -19.57
CA PHE A 176 -33.19 -19.37 -19.97
C PHE A 176 -32.77 -19.48 -21.43
N GLU A 177 -32.48 -20.70 -21.91
CA GLU A 177 -32.14 -20.95 -23.31
C GLU A 177 -33.31 -20.68 -24.26
N GLY A 178 -34.55 -20.82 -23.79
CA GLY A 178 -35.76 -20.48 -24.54
C GLY A 178 -35.84 -18.99 -24.88
N LEU A 179 -35.36 -18.10 -24.00
CA LEU A 179 -35.27 -16.66 -24.29
C LEU A 179 -34.35 -16.31 -25.48
N LEU A 180 -33.50 -17.25 -25.90
CA LEU A 180 -32.62 -17.09 -27.07
C LEU A 180 -33.27 -17.55 -28.38
N ALA A 181 -34.48 -18.13 -28.33
CA ALA A 181 -35.15 -18.54 -29.55
C ALA A 181 -35.52 -17.32 -30.41
N GLU A 182 -35.40 -17.47 -31.72
CA GLU A 182 -35.65 -16.41 -32.69
C GLU A 182 -37.09 -15.86 -32.63
N GLU A 183 -38.03 -16.65 -32.09
CA GLU A 183 -39.42 -16.23 -31.87
C GLU A 183 -39.59 -15.20 -30.74
N TYR A 184 -38.62 -15.11 -29.83
CA TYR A 184 -38.57 -14.14 -28.71
C TYR A 184 -37.58 -12.99 -28.95
N ARG A 185 -37.12 -12.80 -30.20
CA ARG A 185 -36.13 -11.77 -30.54
C ARG A 185 -36.70 -10.37 -30.28
N GLY A 186 -36.03 -9.62 -29.42
CA GLY A 186 -36.39 -8.24 -29.08
C GLY A 186 -37.51 -8.11 -28.04
N ASP A 187 -37.93 -9.23 -27.44
CA ASP A 187 -39.12 -9.27 -26.59
C ASP A 187 -38.82 -9.09 -25.09
N LEU A 188 -37.55 -9.12 -24.69
CA LEU A 188 -37.12 -9.02 -23.29
C LEU A 188 -36.49 -7.64 -22.99
N ILE A 189 -36.97 -7.02 -21.91
CA ILE A 189 -36.34 -5.89 -21.24
C ILE A 189 -35.68 -6.36 -19.94
N ALA A 190 -34.43 -6.00 -19.75
CA ALA A 190 -33.67 -6.23 -18.53
C ALA A 190 -33.01 -4.93 -18.04
N GLN A 191 -32.44 -4.95 -16.84
CA GLN A 191 -31.74 -3.82 -16.26
C GLN A 191 -30.22 -4.02 -16.28
N ASN A 192 -29.49 -2.91 -16.24
CA ASN A 192 -28.04 -2.92 -16.17
C ASN A 192 -27.60 -3.39 -14.76
N PRO A 193 -26.84 -4.50 -14.62
CA PRO A 193 -26.39 -5.02 -13.33
C PRO A 193 -25.43 -4.09 -12.58
N GLY A 194 -24.75 -3.17 -13.28
CA GLY A 194 -23.89 -2.16 -12.65
C GLY A 194 -24.65 -1.04 -11.95
N THR A 195 -25.92 -0.81 -12.32
CA THR A 195 -26.72 0.33 -11.82
C THR A 195 -28.07 -0.07 -11.21
N SER A 196 -28.49 -1.33 -11.31
CA SER A 196 -29.76 -1.83 -10.77
C SER A 196 -29.56 -3.12 -9.96
N THR A 197 -30.15 -3.17 -8.75
CA THR A 197 -30.23 -4.37 -7.90
C THR A 197 -30.94 -5.53 -8.61
N THR A 198 -32.09 -5.28 -9.23
CA THR A 198 -32.83 -6.26 -10.06
C THR A 198 -31.97 -6.79 -11.22
N GLY A 199 -31.29 -5.90 -11.95
CA GLY A 199 -30.40 -6.30 -13.04
C GLY A 199 -29.24 -7.15 -12.55
N ARG A 200 -28.70 -6.84 -11.37
CA ARG A 200 -27.61 -7.58 -10.73
C ARG A 200 -28.06 -8.95 -10.27
N ALA A 201 -29.23 -9.05 -9.63
CA ALA A 201 -29.82 -10.32 -9.25
C ALA A 201 -30.10 -11.21 -10.47
N PHE A 202 -30.57 -10.64 -11.59
CA PHE A 202 -30.72 -11.40 -12.84
C PHE A 202 -29.37 -11.85 -13.43
N LEU A 203 -28.33 -11.00 -13.39
CA LEU A 203 -26.97 -11.40 -13.76
C LEU A 203 -26.49 -12.58 -12.89
N LEU A 204 -26.65 -12.49 -11.57
CA LEU A 204 -26.28 -13.56 -10.64
C LEU A 204 -27.08 -14.84 -10.93
N HIS A 205 -28.36 -14.75 -11.28
CA HIS A 205 -29.14 -15.91 -11.72
C HIS A 205 -28.52 -16.57 -12.96
N THR A 206 -28.12 -15.78 -13.96
CA THR A 206 -27.44 -16.33 -15.14
C THR A 206 -26.09 -16.98 -14.79
N ILE A 207 -25.36 -16.45 -13.80
CA ILE A 207 -24.09 -17.03 -13.33
C ILE A 207 -24.34 -18.33 -12.58
N HIS A 208 -25.37 -18.40 -11.73
CA HIS A 208 -25.78 -19.62 -11.05
C HIS A 208 -26.13 -20.72 -12.07
N ARG A 209 -26.87 -20.37 -13.13
CA ARG A 209 -27.32 -21.31 -14.16
C ARG A 209 -26.21 -21.76 -15.12
N PHE A 210 -25.38 -20.84 -15.62
CA PHE A 210 -24.40 -21.11 -16.69
C PHE A 210 -22.95 -21.21 -16.19
N GLY A 211 -22.70 -20.88 -14.93
CA GLY A 211 -21.38 -20.81 -14.32
C GLY A 211 -20.57 -19.58 -14.75
N GLU A 212 -19.48 -19.32 -14.03
CA GLU A 212 -18.55 -18.20 -14.27
C GLU A 212 -17.97 -18.18 -15.69
N ASP A 213 -17.82 -19.35 -16.32
CA ASP A 213 -17.26 -19.47 -17.66
C ASP A 213 -18.32 -19.31 -18.78
N GLY A 214 -19.62 -19.40 -18.46
CA GLY A 214 -20.70 -19.52 -19.45
C GLY A 214 -21.70 -18.36 -19.49
N PHE A 215 -21.87 -17.61 -18.40
CA PHE A 215 -22.88 -16.53 -18.32
C PHE A 215 -22.63 -15.42 -19.36
N LEU A 216 -21.36 -15.11 -19.63
CA LEU A 216 -20.98 -14.13 -20.64
C LEU A 216 -21.42 -14.55 -22.05
N ASP A 217 -21.21 -15.81 -22.42
CA ASP A 217 -21.67 -16.31 -23.72
C ASP A 217 -23.21 -16.20 -23.83
N TYR A 218 -23.94 -16.51 -22.75
CA TYR A 218 -25.40 -16.33 -22.69
C TYR A 218 -25.84 -14.88 -22.88
N TRP A 219 -25.22 -13.93 -22.18
CA TRP A 219 -25.52 -12.51 -22.34
C TRP A 219 -25.16 -11.97 -23.73
N ALA A 220 -24.12 -12.52 -24.39
CA ALA A 220 -23.79 -12.16 -25.76
C ALA A 220 -24.87 -12.64 -26.73
N ASP A 221 -25.43 -13.83 -26.49
CA ASP A 221 -26.51 -14.39 -27.29
C ASP A 221 -27.84 -13.64 -27.03
N LEU A 222 -28.15 -13.26 -25.79
CA LEU A 222 -29.29 -12.39 -25.47
C LEU A 222 -29.20 -11.03 -26.19
N GLN A 223 -28.01 -10.44 -26.19
CA GLN A 223 -27.75 -9.19 -26.92
C GLN A 223 -27.86 -9.38 -28.44
N ALA A 224 -27.44 -10.52 -28.96
CA ALA A 224 -27.65 -10.88 -30.36
C ALA A 224 -29.13 -11.17 -30.68
N ASN A 225 -29.94 -11.49 -29.66
CA ASN A 225 -31.39 -11.63 -29.71
C ASN A 225 -32.14 -10.32 -29.40
N ASP A 226 -31.45 -9.18 -29.50
CA ASP A 226 -32.01 -7.82 -29.38
C ASP A 226 -32.63 -7.49 -28.00
N VAL A 227 -32.14 -8.11 -26.90
CA VAL A 227 -32.54 -7.72 -25.54
C VAL A 227 -32.30 -6.23 -25.29
N ARG A 228 -33.27 -5.55 -24.66
CA ARG A 228 -33.12 -4.15 -24.24
C ARG A 228 -32.62 -4.09 -22.81
N VAL A 229 -31.57 -3.32 -22.56
CA VAL A 229 -31.00 -3.15 -21.22
C VAL A 229 -31.08 -1.68 -20.80
N LEU A 230 -31.83 -1.41 -19.74
CA LEU A 230 -32.09 -0.06 -19.22
C LEU A 230 -31.41 0.17 -17.87
N GLY A 231 -31.29 1.43 -17.45
CA GLY A 231 -30.44 1.81 -16.31
C GLY A 231 -30.99 1.41 -14.94
N SER A 232 -32.31 1.41 -14.78
CA SER A 232 -33.00 1.15 -13.51
C SER A 232 -34.19 0.22 -13.67
N TRP A 233 -34.70 -0.33 -12.56
CA TRP A 233 -35.94 -1.10 -12.55
C TRP A 233 -37.12 -0.25 -13.06
N SER A 234 -37.27 0.98 -12.55
CA SER A 234 -38.35 1.88 -12.94
C SER A 234 -38.33 2.22 -14.44
N ASP A 235 -37.15 2.45 -15.03
CA ASP A 235 -37.04 2.68 -16.47
C ASP A 235 -37.50 1.45 -17.28
N ALA A 236 -37.07 0.26 -16.85
CA ALA A 236 -37.42 -1.00 -17.50
C ALA A 236 -38.91 -1.33 -17.40
N TYR A 237 -39.49 -1.17 -16.21
CA TYR A 237 -40.88 -1.44 -15.96
C TYR A 237 -41.80 -0.44 -16.69
N ASN A 238 -41.47 0.85 -16.67
CA ASN A 238 -42.21 1.86 -17.43
C ASN A 238 -42.18 1.59 -18.94
N ALA A 239 -41.02 1.24 -19.49
CA ALA A 239 -40.91 0.88 -20.91
C ALA A 239 -41.80 -0.33 -21.25
N TRP A 240 -41.80 -1.35 -20.40
CA TRP A 240 -42.67 -2.53 -20.56
C TRP A 240 -44.16 -2.15 -20.48
N SER A 241 -44.59 -1.37 -19.48
CA SER A 241 -45.98 -0.89 -19.37
C SER A 241 -46.42 0.03 -20.51
N GLU A 242 -45.48 0.69 -21.20
CA GLU A 242 -45.73 1.46 -22.43
C GLU A 242 -45.78 0.58 -23.70
N GLY A 243 -45.60 -0.73 -23.56
CA GLY A 243 -45.67 -1.71 -24.66
C GLY A 243 -44.40 -1.76 -25.51
N GLU A 244 -43.24 -1.39 -24.95
CA GLU A 244 -41.99 -1.41 -25.70
C GLU A 244 -41.51 -2.83 -26.03
N ALA A 245 -41.76 -3.80 -25.16
CA ALA A 245 -41.56 -5.23 -25.37
C ALA A 245 -42.54 -6.00 -24.47
N PRO A 246 -42.92 -7.25 -24.80
CA PRO A 246 -43.92 -8.00 -24.05
C PRO A 246 -43.40 -8.65 -22.76
N MET A 247 -42.09 -8.69 -22.51
CA MET A 247 -41.49 -9.24 -21.28
C MET A 247 -40.52 -8.27 -20.59
N VAL A 248 -40.50 -8.28 -19.26
CA VAL A 248 -39.54 -7.54 -18.43
C VAL A 248 -39.03 -8.39 -17.26
N VAL A 249 -37.75 -8.27 -16.93
CA VAL A 249 -37.22 -8.87 -15.69
C VAL A 249 -37.71 -8.05 -14.49
N SER A 250 -38.48 -8.68 -13.60
CA SER A 250 -39.05 -8.05 -12.40
C SER A 250 -39.19 -9.09 -11.27
N PHE A 251 -40.15 -8.93 -10.38
CA PHE A 251 -40.38 -9.79 -9.21
C PHE A 251 -41.59 -10.71 -9.40
N SER A 252 -41.59 -11.87 -8.73
CA SER A 252 -42.71 -12.82 -8.76
C SER A 252 -43.99 -12.32 -8.07
N THR A 253 -43.89 -11.21 -7.34
CA THR A 253 -44.99 -10.52 -6.65
C THR A 253 -45.71 -9.50 -7.54
N ASP A 254 -45.36 -9.40 -8.83
CA ASP A 254 -45.93 -8.40 -9.76
C ASP A 254 -47.47 -8.41 -9.81
N GLN A 255 -48.09 -9.58 -9.70
CA GLN A 255 -49.56 -9.72 -9.69
C GLN A 255 -50.23 -9.04 -8.50
N VAL A 256 -49.55 -8.97 -7.36
CA VAL A 256 -50.02 -8.23 -6.19
C VAL A 256 -50.13 -6.74 -6.53
N PHE A 257 -49.06 -6.17 -7.10
CA PHE A 257 -49.04 -4.78 -7.52
C PHE A 257 -50.10 -4.47 -8.59
N ALA A 258 -50.25 -5.37 -9.56
CA ALA A 258 -51.25 -5.25 -10.62
C ALA A 258 -52.68 -5.27 -10.07
N ALA A 259 -52.97 -6.17 -9.12
CA ALA A 259 -54.28 -6.26 -8.49
C ALA A 259 -54.64 -4.99 -7.69
N ASP A 260 -53.71 -4.49 -6.88
CA ASP A 260 -53.92 -3.27 -6.07
C ASP A 260 -54.13 -2.02 -6.95
N SER A 261 -53.43 -1.95 -8.08
CA SER A 261 -53.57 -0.88 -9.07
C SER A 261 -54.83 -0.99 -9.94
N GLY A 262 -55.59 -2.09 -9.83
CA GLY A 262 -56.75 -2.38 -10.68
C GLY A 262 -56.39 -2.66 -12.14
N ALA A 263 -55.17 -3.12 -12.40
CA ALA A 263 -54.67 -3.49 -13.72
C ALA A 263 -55.24 -4.84 -14.20
N ASN A 264 -55.06 -5.14 -15.48
CA ASN A 264 -55.51 -6.41 -16.05
C ASN A 264 -54.52 -7.53 -15.73
N LEU A 265 -54.88 -8.45 -14.83
CA LEU A 265 -53.99 -9.55 -14.43
C LEU A 265 -53.55 -10.45 -15.61
N GLU A 266 -54.31 -10.53 -16.71
CA GLU A 266 -53.89 -11.28 -17.91
C GLU A 266 -52.63 -10.67 -18.57
N GLU A 267 -52.35 -9.38 -18.35
CA GLU A 267 -51.15 -8.66 -18.82
C GLU A 267 -49.96 -8.78 -17.85
N HIS A 268 -50.16 -9.33 -16.64
CA HIS A 268 -49.16 -9.44 -15.58
C HIS A 268 -48.90 -10.90 -15.21
N GLN A 269 -48.52 -11.73 -16.18
CA GLN A 269 -48.15 -13.12 -15.93
C GLN A 269 -46.67 -13.23 -15.56
N ILE A 270 -46.31 -14.22 -14.72
CA ILE A 270 -44.93 -14.44 -14.30
C ILE A 270 -44.39 -15.77 -14.83
N ARG A 271 -43.06 -15.89 -14.95
CA ARG A 271 -42.42 -17.13 -15.38
C ARG A 271 -41.14 -17.42 -14.60
N PHE A 272 -41.11 -18.52 -13.87
CA PHE A 272 -39.86 -19.08 -13.33
C PHE A 272 -39.13 -19.87 -14.41
N LEU A 273 -38.01 -19.33 -14.88
CA LEU A 273 -37.19 -19.99 -15.88
C LEU A 273 -36.50 -21.20 -15.24
N ASN A 274 -36.66 -22.38 -15.85
CA ASN A 274 -36.14 -23.64 -15.34
C ASN A 274 -36.69 -24.01 -13.94
N ASP A 275 -37.90 -23.55 -13.59
CA ASP A 275 -38.48 -23.65 -12.23
C ASP A 275 -37.65 -22.94 -11.13
N GLU A 276 -36.71 -22.07 -11.53
CA GLU A 276 -35.84 -21.31 -10.64
C GLU A 276 -36.30 -19.84 -10.49
N GLY A 277 -36.06 -19.26 -9.31
CA GLY A 277 -36.17 -17.83 -9.06
C GLY A 277 -35.03 -17.34 -8.17
N TYR A 278 -34.35 -16.25 -8.56
CA TYR A 278 -33.23 -15.75 -7.79
C TYR A 278 -33.72 -14.98 -6.56
N ALA A 279 -33.43 -15.49 -5.37
CA ALA A 279 -33.81 -14.87 -4.10
C ALA A 279 -32.87 -13.69 -3.77
N ASN A 280 -33.48 -12.55 -3.50
CA ASN A 280 -32.79 -11.31 -3.13
C ASN A 280 -33.29 -10.83 -1.75
N PRO A 281 -32.86 -11.48 -0.64
CA PRO A 281 -33.25 -11.06 0.71
C PRO A 281 -32.67 -9.69 1.03
N GLU A 282 -33.49 -8.82 1.65
CA GLU A 282 -33.07 -7.51 2.12
C GLU A 282 -32.96 -7.47 3.64
N GLY A 283 -31.93 -6.78 4.13
CA GLY A 283 -31.61 -6.71 5.55
C GLY A 283 -31.68 -5.30 6.14
N MET A 284 -31.87 -5.28 7.45
CA MET A 284 -31.68 -4.12 8.32
C MET A 284 -30.29 -4.23 8.97
N ALA A 285 -29.46 -3.20 8.82
CA ALA A 285 -28.10 -3.18 9.37
C ALA A 285 -27.82 -1.86 10.12
N MET A 286 -27.32 -1.96 11.35
CA MET A 286 -27.00 -0.80 12.18
C MET A 286 -25.61 -0.29 11.88
N PHE A 287 -25.41 1.03 11.73
CA PHE A 287 -24.08 1.59 11.51
C PHE A 287 -23.22 1.48 12.77
N SER A 288 -21.92 1.23 12.60
CA SER A 288 -20.97 1.11 13.73
C SER A 288 -20.80 2.39 14.55
N GLY A 289 -21.22 3.53 14.00
CA GLY A 289 -21.22 4.85 14.64
C GLY A 289 -22.59 5.35 15.08
N ALA A 290 -23.63 4.50 15.12
CA ALA A 290 -24.99 4.90 15.48
C ALA A 290 -25.04 5.69 16.80
N SER A 291 -25.83 6.76 16.79
CA SER A 291 -26.00 7.70 17.92
C SER A 291 -26.78 7.05 19.07
N ASP A 292 -27.80 6.26 18.71
CA ASP A 292 -28.62 5.49 19.64
C ASP A 292 -28.79 4.02 19.16
N PRO A 293 -27.83 3.14 19.49
CA PRO A 293 -27.88 1.72 19.11
C PRO A 293 -29.04 0.94 19.74
N ASP A 294 -29.58 1.42 20.86
CA ASP A 294 -30.68 0.74 21.55
C ASP A 294 -31.99 1.02 20.82
N LEU A 295 -32.24 2.28 20.44
CA LEU A 295 -33.38 2.66 19.62
C LEU A 295 -33.38 2.00 18.23
N ALA A 296 -32.20 1.83 17.60
CA ALA A 296 -32.08 1.09 16.34
C ALA A 296 -32.49 -0.38 16.48
N ARG A 297 -32.13 -1.05 17.59
CA ARG A 297 -32.57 -2.44 17.84
C ARG A 297 -34.05 -2.53 18.19
N GLU A 298 -34.60 -1.53 18.88
CA GLU A 298 -36.05 -1.45 19.12
C GLU A 298 -36.82 -1.32 17.80
N PHE A 299 -36.33 -0.50 16.86
CA PHE A 299 -36.90 -0.38 15.52
C PHE A 299 -36.81 -1.70 14.73
N MET A 300 -35.65 -2.38 14.74
CA MET A 300 -35.53 -3.70 14.09
C MET A 300 -36.52 -4.73 14.68
N GLY A 301 -36.68 -4.76 16.01
CA GLY A 301 -37.63 -5.66 16.66
C GLY A 301 -39.09 -5.29 16.41
N PHE A 302 -39.39 -4.00 16.21
CA PHE A 302 -40.70 -3.52 15.79
C PHE A 302 -41.06 -3.98 14.37
N VAL A 303 -40.12 -3.87 13.43
CA VAL A 303 -40.27 -4.31 12.03
C VAL A 303 -40.54 -5.82 11.92
N LEU A 304 -40.05 -6.64 12.86
CA LEU A 304 -40.23 -8.08 12.87
C LEU A 304 -41.53 -8.58 13.53
N ARG A 305 -42.41 -7.69 14.02
CA ARG A 305 -43.69 -8.10 14.60
C ARG A 305 -44.63 -8.65 13.53
N PRO A 306 -45.43 -9.70 13.81
CA PRO A 306 -46.36 -10.33 12.86
C PRO A 306 -47.22 -9.36 12.03
N GLU A 307 -47.83 -8.39 12.70
CA GLU A 307 -48.71 -7.39 12.10
C GLU A 307 -47.94 -6.36 11.26
N ILE A 308 -46.72 -6.03 11.65
CA ILE A 308 -45.86 -5.08 10.92
C ILE A 308 -45.25 -5.75 9.70
N GLN A 309 -44.78 -7.00 9.82
CA GLN A 309 -44.27 -7.81 8.72
C GLN A 309 -45.33 -8.01 7.63
N GLY A 310 -46.58 -8.29 8.01
CA GLY A 310 -47.69 -8.45 7.06
C GLY A 310 -47.94 -7.18 6.24
N GLU A 311 -48.06 -6.03 6.91
CA GLU A 311 -48.26 -4.74 6.23
C GLU A 311 -47.04 -4.31 5.39
N ILE A 312 -45.81 -4.58 5.84
CA ILE A 312 -44.61 -4.32 5.04
C ILE A 312 -44.60 -5.21 3.78
N ALA A 313 -44.93 -6.49 3.90
CA ALA A 313 -45.00 -7.40 2.76
C ALA A 313 -46.01 -6.94 1.70
N GLU A 314 -47.19 -6.47 2.15
CA GLU A 314 -48.23 -5.93 1.27
C GLU A 314 -47.81 -4.60 0.62
N ARG A 315 -47.26 -3.66 1.39
CA ARG A 315 -46.89 -2.33 0.90
C ARG A 315 -45.62 -2.35 0.06
N ASN A 316 -44.58 -3.07 0.50
CA ASN A 316 -43.32 -3.18 -0.24
C ASN A 316 -43.42 -4.17 -1.42
N VAL A 317 -44.52 -4.94 -1.51
CA VAL A 317 -44.75 -5.96 -2.53
C VAL A 317 -43.64 -7.04 -2.52
N GLN A 318 -43.30 -7.51 -1.32
CA GLN A 318 -42.24 -8.50 -1.06
C GLN A 318 -42.71 -9.60 -0.10
N PHE A 319 -42.05 -10.76 -0.08
CA PHE A 319 -42.36 -11.82 0.88
C PHE A 319 -41.82 -11.47 2.27
N PRO A 320 -42.58 -11.74 3.35
CA PRO A 320 -42.11 -11.50 4.69
C PRO A 320 -40.96 -12.43 5.06
N ALA A 321 -40.00 -11.92 5.84
CA ALA A 321 -38.86 -12.72 6.31
C ALA A 321 -39.23 -13.69 7.45
N THR A 322 -40.43 -13.58 8.03
CA THR A 322 -40.87 -14.39 9.18
C THR A 322 -42.01 -15.36 8.82
N ASP A 323 -42.08 -16.49 9.52
CA ASP A 323 -43.19 -17.46 9.37
C ASP A 323 -44.49 -17.01 10.07
N THR A 324 -44.43 -15.92 10.83
CA THR A 324 -45.51 -15.44 11.70
C THR A 324 -46.28 -14.26 11.14
N ALA A 325 -45.88 -13.73 9.97
CA ALA A 325 -46.51 -12.56 9.36
C ALA A 325 -48.02 -12.78 9.11
N GLU A 326 -48.82 -11.75 9.39
CA GLU A 326 -50.28 -11.77 9.14
C GLU A 326 -50.59 -11.18 7.75
N LEU A 327 -50.71 -12.04 6.73
CA LEU A 327 -51.00 -11.63 5.34
C LEU A 327 -52.51 -11.69 5.03
N GLY A 328 -52.99 -10.82 4.15
CA GLY A 328 -54.35 -10.89 3.60
C GLY A 328 -54.57 -12.12 2.71
N GLU A 329 -55.79 -12.69 2.72
CA GLU A 329 -56.15 -13.88 1.92
C GLU A 329 -55.91 -13.70 0.41
N GLU A 330 -56.01 -12.48 -0.12
CA GLU A 330 -55.78 -12.17 -1.54
C GLU A 330 -54.29 -12.09 -1.90
N TYR A 331 -53.42 -11.76 -0.94
CA TYR A 331 -51.97 -11.67 -1.15
C TYR A 331 -51.37 -13.07 -1.37
N ASP A 332 -51.78 -14.06 -0.58
CA ASP A 332 -51.34 -15.46 -0.69
C ASP A 332 -51.71 -16.11 -2.04
N GLU A 333 -52.75 -15.63 -2.73
CA GLU A 333 -53.15 -16.14 -4.04
C GLU A 333 -52.32 -15.54 -5.20
N LEU A 334 -51.73 -14.36 -5.00
CA LEU A 334 -51.06 -13.57 -6.03
C LEU A 334 -49.54 -13.52 -5.89
N ALA A 335 -49.00 -13.74 -4.68
CA ALA A 335 -47.58 -13.81 -4.42
C ALA A 335 -47.06 -15.25 -4.62
N HIS A 336 -46.27 -15.46 -5.68
CA HIS A 336 -45.78 -16.80 -6.03
C HIS A 336 -44.32 -17.02 -5.64
N GLU A 337 -44.04 -18.07 -4.86
CA GLU A 337 -42.68 -18.52 -4.58
C GLU A 337 -42.18 -19.48 -5.69
N PRO A 338 -40.88 -19.43 -6.07
CA PRO A 338 -40.32 -20.35 -7.05
C PRO A 338 -40.24 -21.77 -6.49
N PRO A 339 -40.43 -22.81 -7.32
CA PRO A 339 -40.19 -24.20 -6.92
C PRO A 339 -38.76 -24.45 -6.42
N GLU A 340 -37.76 -23.81 -7.05
CA GLU A 340 -36.35 -23.89 -6.68
C GLU A 340 -35.77 -22.46 -6.49
N PRO A 341 -35.81 -21.89 -5.28
CA PRO A 341 -35.15 -20.63 -5.00
C PRO A 341 -33.63 -20.79 -5.06
N VAL A 342 -32.96 -19.91 -5.79
CA VAL A 342 -31.49 -19.91 -5.93
C VAL A 342 -30.93 -18.57 -5.44
N THR A 343 -29.77 -18.60 -4.79
CA THR A 343 -29.06 -17.38 -4.37
C THR A 343 -27.60 -17.70 -4.11
N PHE A 344 -26.75 -16.69 -4.17
CA PHE A 344 -25.37 -16.85 -3.73
C PHE A 344 -25.22 -16.53 -2.24
N THR A 345 -24.36 -17.28 -1.58
CA THR A 345 -23.89 -16.94 -0.23
C THR A 345 -22.88 -15.80 -0.26
N TYR A 346 -22.71 -15.13 0.88
CA TYR A 346 -21.69 -14.10 1.05
C TYR A 346 -20.30 -14.60 0.65
N GLU A 347 -19.92 -15.82 1.05
CA GLU A 347 -18.61 -16.40 0.74
C GLU A 347 -18.40 -16.67 -0.75
N GLU A 348 -19.46 -17.00 -1.49
CA GLU A 348 -19.39 -17.27 -2.93
C GLU A 348 -19.25 -15.98 -3.75
N LEU A 349 -19.88 -14.88 -3.31
CA LEU A 349 -19.77 -13.58 -3.97
C LEU A 349 -18.44 -12.87 -3.66
N GLN A 350 -17.86 -13.12 -2.49
CA GLN A 350 -16.68 -12.39 -1.99
C GLN A 350 -15.48 -12.50 -2.95
N GLY A 351 -15.06 -11.37 -3.52
CA GLY A 351 -13.92 -11.27 -4.44
C GLY A 351 -14.23 -11.58 -5.90
N SER A 352 -15.49 -11.84 -6.26
CA SER A 352 -15.88 -12.26 -7.62
C SER A 352 -16.88 -11.29 -8.27
N ILE A 353 -17.80 -10.71 -7.50
CA ILE A 353 -18.93 -9.94 -8.03
C ILE A 353 -18.50 -8.71 -8.86
N SER A 354 -17.52 -7.95 -8.37
CA SER A 354 -16.97 -6.78 -9.05
C SER A 354 -16.35 -7.16 -10.40
N GLU A 355 -15.68 -8.32 -10.47
CA GLU A 355 -15.10 -8.83 -11.73
C GLU A 355 -16.20 -9.25 -12.71
N TRP A 356 -17.26 -9.92 -12.25
CA TRP A 356 -18.35 -10.37 -13.11
C TRP A 356 -19.16 -9.21 -13.72
N ILE A 357 -19.43 -8.15 -12.94
CA ILE A 357 -20.10 -6.94 -13.44
C ILE A 357 -19.22 -6.23 -14.46
N GLU A 358 -17.93 -6.01 -14.16
CA GLU A 358 -16.98 -5.40 -15.10
C GLU A 358 -16.84 -6.19 -16.41
N ASP A 359 -16.87 -7.51 -16.32
CA ASP A 359 -16.81 -8.42 -17.46
C ASP A 359 -18.07 -8.34 -18.32
N TRP A 360 -19.25 -8.33 -17.68
CA TRP A 360 -20.53 -8.14 -18.37
C TRP A 360 -20.58 -6.79 -19.09
N GLU A 361 -20.25 -5.69 -18.42
CA GLU A 361 -20.25 -4.34 -19.01
C GLU A 361 -19.29 -4.25 -20.19
N GLN A 362 -18.10 -4.83 -20.05
CA GLN A 362 -17.10 -4.88 -21.11
C GLN A 362 -17.63 -5.61 -22.35
N GLN A 363 -18.25 -6.76 -22.16
CA GLN A 363 -18.81 -7.53 -23.25
C GLN A 363 -19.97 -6.77 -23.92
N PHE A 364 -20.89 -6.26 -23.11
CA PHE A 364 -22.08 -5.58 -23.59
C PHE A 364 -21.72 -4.33 -24.41
N ALA A 365 -20.75 -3.53 -23.95
CA ALA A 365 -20.24 -2.37 -24.68
C ALA A 365 -19.49 -2.73 -25.97
N GLN A 366 -18.69 -3.81 -25.95
CA GLN A 366 -17.91 -4.24 -27.12
C GLN A 366 -18.80 -4.73 -28.27
N ASN A 367 -19.88 -5.43 -27.96
CA ASN A 367 -20.83 -5.93 -28.94
C ASN A 367 -21.66 -4.80 -29.57
N CYS A 368 -22.04 -3.77 -28.80
CA CYS A 368 -22.63 -2.55 -29.32
C CYS A 368 -21.71 -1.83 -30.32
N ALA A 369 -20.39 -1.83 -30.08
CA ALA A 369 -19.40 -1.25 -30.99
C ALA A 369 -19.12 -2.14 -32.23
N ALA A 370 -19.39 -3.44 -32.15
CA ALA A 370 -18.99 -4.45 -33.15
C ALA A 370 -20.11 -4.86 -34.12
N GLY A 371 -21.19 -4.08 -34.24
CA GLY A 371 -22.33 -4.37 -35.12
C GLY A 371 -21.91 -5.03 -36.45
N SER A 372 -22.30 -6.30 -36.63
CA SER A 372 -22.03 -7.22 -37.77
C SER A 372 -20.76 -8.10 -37.78
N ALA A 373 -20.08 -8.36 -36.66
CA ALA A 373 -18.98 -9.35 -36.63
C ALA A 373 -19.47 -10.83 -36.75
N SER A 374 -18.84 -11.64 -37.61
CA SER A 374 -19.16 -13.07 -37.78
C SER A 374 -18.64 -13.94 -36.62
N ASP A 375 -19.26 -15.10 -36.34
CA ASP A 375 -18.91 -16.00 -35.22
C ASP A 375 -17.42 -16.40 -35.14
N GLY A 376 -16.75 -16.53 -36.29
CA GLY A 376 -15.31 -16.83 -36.34
C GLY A 376 -14.44 -15.69 -35.81
N GLU A 377 -14.87 -14.44 -35.96
CA GLU A 377 -14.16 -13.27 -35.42
C GLU A 377 -14.39 -13.11 -33.92
N ARG A 378 -15.59 -13.45 -33.43
CA ARG A 378 -15.91 -13.49 -32.00
C ARG A 378 -15.06 -14.50 -31.25
N HIS A 379 -14.93 -15.73 -31.77
CA HIS A 379 -14.17 -16.79 -31.12
C HIS A 379 -12.66 -16.47 -31.03
N SER A 380 -12.08 -15.89 -32.09
CA SER A 380 -10.68 -15.45 -32.12
C SER A 380 -10.40 -14.29 -31.15
N ARG A 381 -11.36 -13.37 -30.98
CA ARG A 381 -11.26 -12.24 -30.02
C ARG A 381 -11.42 -12.70 -28.57
N SER A 382 -12.34 -13.62 -28.27
CA SER A 382 -12.47 -14.26 -26.94
C SER A 382 -11.17 -14.95 -26.53
N LEU A 383 -10.53 -15.66 -27.46
CA LEU A 383 -9.24 -16.31 -27.21
C LEU A 383 -8.12 -15.30 -26.93
N ARG A 384 -8.09 -14.18 -27.67
CA ARG A 384 -7.12 -13.09 -27.48
C ARG A 384 -7.29 -12.40 -26.13
N ASN A 385 -8.54 -12.09 -25.73
CA ASN A 385 -8.84 -11.52 -24.42
C ASN A 385 -8.46 -12.48 -23.28
N ARG A 386 -8.68 -13.79 -23.44
CA ARG A 386 -8.22 -14.83 -22.48
C ARG A 386 -6.69 -14.88 -22.35
N ILE A 387 -5.97 -14.79 -23.46
CA ILE A 387 -4.49 -14.78 -23.46
C ILE A 387 -3.97 -13.49 -22.78
N GLU A 388 -4.57 -12.35 -23.06
CA GLU A 388 -4.17 -11.06 -22.49
C GLU A 388 -4.50 -10.94 -21.00
N ARG A 389 -5.62 -11.51 -20.52
CA ARG A 389 -5.93 -11.65 -19.08
C ARG A 389 -4.81 -12.37 -18.34
N ARG A 390 -4.28 -13.45 -18.91
CA ARG A 390 -3.17 -14.22 -18.32
C ARG A 390 -1.81 -13.54 -18.45
N ALA A 391 -1.62 -12.61 -19.38
CA ALA A 391 -0.30 -12.06 -19.65
C ALA A 391 0.22 -11.14 -18.53
N LEU A 392 -0.64 -10.38 -17.83
CA LEU A 392 -0.23 -9.65 -16.62
C LEU A 392 0.14 -10.60 -15.47
N ALA A 393 -0.64 -11.67 -15.29
CA ALA A 393 -0.32 -12.71 -14.30
C ALA A 393 1.00 -13.43 -14.62
N VAL A 394 1.28 -13.69 -15.90
CA VAL A 394 2.55 -14.30 -16.36
C VAL A 394 3.72 -13.34 -16.14
N LEU A 395 3.57 -12.04 -16.43
CA LEU A 395 4.59 -11.04 -16.15
C LEU A 395 4.86 -10.93 -14.65
N GLY A 396 3.80 -10.89 -13.83
CA GLY A 396 3.90 -10.91 -12.37
C GLY A 396 4.60 -12.15 -11.86
N ALA A 397 4.22 -13.35 -12.33
CA ALA A 397 4.88 -14.60 -11.98
C ALA A 397 6.36 -14.61 -12.41
N GLY A 398 6.68 -14.08 -13.59
CA GLY A 398 8.06 -13.93 -14.04
C GLY A 398 8.89 -13.04 -13.13
N VAL A 399 8.34 -11.92 -12.68
CA VAL A 399 8.98 -11.03 -11.70
C VAL A 399 9.15 -11.70 -10.34
N VAL A 400 8.12 -12.41 -9.85
CA VAL A 400 8.22 -13.16 -8.60
C VAL A 400 9.33 -14.21 -8.70
N LEU A 401 9.43 -14.95 -9.80
CA LEU A 401 10.51 -15.91 -10.02
C LEU A 401 11.90 -15.25 -10.03
N LEU A 402 12.04 -14.07 -10.65
CA LEU A 402 13.29 -13.30 -10.62
C LEU A 402 13.63 -12.86 -9.19
N LEU A 403 12.68 -12.32 -8.43
CA LEU A 403 12.89 -11.95 -7.03
C LEU A 403 13.24 -13.16 -6.17
N VAL A 404 12.59 -14.30 -6.40
CA VAL A 404 12.90 -15.54 -5.71
C VAL A 404 14.35 -15.96 -5.97
N GLY A 405 14.80 -15.99 -7.22
CA GLY A 405 16.16 -16.41 -7.56
C GLY A 405 17.24 -15.40 -7.16
N MET A 406 16.98 -14.10 -7.32
CA MET A 406 17.99 -13.04 -7.15
C MET A 406 18.07 -12.49 -5.72
N PHE A 407 17.01 -12.64 -4.91
CA PHE A 407 16.93 -12.06 -3.57
C PHE A 407 16.52 -13.07 -2.50
N TYR A 408 15.34 -13.68 -2.60
CA TYR A 408 14.83 -14.53 -1.51
C TYR A 408 15.65 -15.80 -1.32
N TYR A 409 16.07 -16.44 -2.40
CA TYR A 409 16.92 -17.62 -2.35
C TYR A 409 18.31 -17.30 -1.75
N PRO A 410 19.02 -16.24 -2.18
CA PRO A 410 20.25 -15.80 -1.52
C PRO A 410 20.08 -15.51 -0.03
N VAL A 411 19.04 -14.77 0.35
CA VAL A 411 18.78 -14.44 1.77
C VAL A 411 18.46 -15.71 2.57
N ALA A 412 17.66 -16.63 2.02
CA ALA A 412 17.41 -17.93 2.62
C ALA A 412 18.68 -18.78 2.75
N THR A 413 19.60 -18.69 1.78
CA THR A 413 20.90 -19.37 1.86
C THR A 413 21.73 -18.87 3.04
N VAL A 414 21.73 -17.56 3.32
CA VAL A 414 22.37 -17.02 4.52
C VAL A 414 21.76 -17.60 5.79
N PHE A 415 20.43 -17.68 5.87
CA PHE A 415 19.76 -18.30 7.01
C PHE A 415 20.13 -19.80 7.17
N VAL A 416 20.17 -20.54 6.07
CA VAL A 416 20.55 -21.96 6.09
C VAL A 416 22.00 -22.14 6.53
N GLU A 417 22.94 -21.33 6.03
CA GLU A 417 24.35 -21.36 6.47
C GLU A 417 24.52 -21.03 7.95
N ALA A 418 23.64 -20.20 8.51
CA ALA A 418 23.66 -19.88 9.94
C ALA A 418 23.20 -21.05 10.83
N VAL A 419 22.36 -21.95 10.30
CA VAL A 419 21.74 -23.07 11.05
C VAL A 419 22.35 -24.42 10.69
N VAL A 420 22.98 -24.57 9.53
CA VAL A 420 23.57 -25.84 9.07
C VAL A 420 25.08 -25.73 9.10
N VAL A 421 25.68 -26.24 10.19
CA VAL A 421 27.14 -26.27 10.38
C VAL A 421 27.62 -27.72 10.22
N ASP A 422 28.63 -27.91 9.36
CA ASP A 422 29.20 -29.23 9.03
C ASP A 422 28.17 -30.27 8.58
N GLY A 423 27.10 -29.83 7.91
CA GLY A 423 26.04 -30.70 7.40
C GLY A 423 25.00 -31.14 8.43
N SER A 424 25.04 -30.58 9.65
CA SER A 424 24.08 -30.83 10.71
C SER A 424 23.30 -29.55 11.08
N ALA A 425 21.98 -29.67 11.26
CA ALA A 425 21.17 -28.56 11.74
C ALA A 425 21.46 -28.31 13.23
N THR A 426 21.96 -27.12 13.56
CA THR A 426 22.37 -26.70 14.89
C THR A 426 22.08 -25.21 15.08
N LEU A 427 21.74 -24.81 16.31
CA LEU A 427 21.65 -23.40 16.71
C LEU A 427 22.92 -22.95 17.43
N SER A 428 24.01 -23.73 17.38
CA SER A 428 25.25 -23.45 18.11
C SER A 428 25.84 -22.09 17.77
N ALA A 429 25.91 -21.72 16.48
CA ALA A 429 26.41 -20.41 16.05
C ALA A 429 25.59 -19.25 16.64
N PHE A 430 24.26 -19.37 16.66
CA PHE A 430 23.39 -18.38 17.30
C PHE A 430 23.56 -18.33 18.81
N VAL A 431 23.65 -19.48 19.47
CA VAL A 431 23.83 -19.55 20.93
C VAL A 431 25.18 -18.97 21.34
N GLU A 432 26.24 -19.25 20.58
CA GLU A 432 27.58 -18.68 20.78
C GLU A 432 27.54 -17.17 20.62
N ILE A 433 26.99 -16.67 19.51
CA ILE A 433 26.86 -15.23 19.26
C ILE A 433 26.02 -14.53 20.35
N LEU A 434 24.85 -15.07 20.69
CA LEU A 434 23.95 -14.47 21.69
C LEU A 434 24.56 -14.44 23.09
N ARG A 435 25.41 -15.42 23.43
CA ARG A 435 26.06 -15.51 24.75
C ARG A 435 27.45 -14.88 24.81
N ASP A 436 27.99 -14.42 23.69
CA ASP A 436 29.29 -13.75 23.67
C ASP A 436 29.13 -12.24 24.01
N PRO A 437 29.80 -11.75 25.07
CA PRO A 437 29.83 -10.33 25.40
C PRO A 437 30.44 -9.45 24.28
N PHE A 438 31.22 -10.01 23.36
CA PHE A 438 31.71 -9.28 22.18
C PHE A 438 30.56 -8.86 21.27
N TYR A 439 29.57 -9.73 21.03
CA TYR A 439 28.45 -9.44 20.14
C TYR A 439 27.35 -8.64 20.83
N PHE A 440 26.92 -9.09 22.03
CA PHE A 440 25.75 -8.55 22.73
C PHE A 440 26.07 -7.76 24.00
N GLY A 441 27.33 -7.67 24.41
CA GLY A 441 27.72 -6.90 25.60
C GLY A 441 27.03 -7.43 26.85
N GLU A 442 26.42 -6.54 27.63
CA GLU A 442 25.67 -6.93 28.83
C GLU A 442 24.42 -7.76 28.53
N PHE A 443 23.84 -7.63 27.33
CA PHE A 443 22.70 -8.46 26.93
C PHE A 443 23.07 -9.94 26.80
N ALA A 444 24.35 -10.27 26.59
CA ALA A 444 24.81 -11.65 26.57
C ALA A 444 24.51 -12.39 27.90
N ARG A 445 24.53 -11.66 29.02
CA ARG A 445 24.20 -12.20 30.35
C ARG A 445 22.73 -12.58 30.48
N LEU A 446 21.83 -11.85 29.80
CA LEU A 446 20.41 -12.21 29.72
C LEU A 446 20.24 -13.57 29.02
N PHE A 447 20.96 -13.79 27.91
CA PHE A 447 20.94 -15.06 27.18
C PHE A 447 21.70 -16.20 27.89
N ALA A 448 22.53 -15.86 28.88
CA ALA A 448 23.15 -16.81 29.81
C ALA A 448 22.26 -17.16 31.02
N GLY A 449 21.07 -16.54 31.14
CA GLY A 449 20.08 -16.84 32.18
C GLY A 449 20.09 -15.90 33.40
N GLU A 450 20.81 -14.78 33.35
CA GLU A 450 20.73 -13.76 34.40
C GLU A 450 19.40 -12.99 34.37
N SER A 451 18.96 -12.51 35.54
CA SER A 451 17.69 -11.79 35.66
C SER A 451 17.71 -10.45 34.90
N PRO A 452 16.62 -10.08 34.19
CA PRO A 452 16.55 -8.81 33.45
C PRO A 452 16.82 -7.56 34.30
N LEU A 453 16.44 -7.59 35.58
CA LEU A 453 16.65 -6.49 36.53
C LEU A 453 18.14 -6.26 36.85
N ALA A 454 18.93 -7.33 36.96
CA ALA A 454 20.38 -7.24 37.20
C ALA A 454 21.09 -6.65 35.97
N VAL A 455 20.74 -7.14 34.78
CA VAL A 455 21.28 -6.64 33.51
C VAL A 455 20.89 -5.18 33.27
N ALA A 456 19.64 -4.79 33.59
CA ALA A 456 19.18 -3.41 33.47
C ALA A 456 19.94 -2.44 34.39
N GLY A 457 20.29 -2.85 35.60
CA GLY A 457 21.10 -2.06 36.53
C GLY A 457 22.49 -1.73 35.97
N ASP A 458 23.14 -2.73 35.35
CA ASP A 458 24.47 -2.58 34.77
C ASP A 458 24.45 -1.87 33.41
N LEU A 459 23.37 -2.00 32.63
CA LEU A 459 23.16 -1.23 31.40
C LEU A 459 23.07 0.28 31.66
N LEU A 460 22.61 0.69 32.86
CA LEU A 460 22.58 2.08 33.28
C LEU A 460 23.93 2.56 33.83
N SER A 461 24.90 1.66 34.00
CA SER A 461 26.22 2.03 34.49
C SER A 461 27.04 2.81 33.43
N PRO A 462 27.97 3.68 33.86
CA PRO A 462 28.89 4.36 32.96
C PRO A 462 29.82 3.41 32.18
N ASP A 463 30.13 2.25 32.77
CA ASP A 463 31.10 1.27 32.24
C ASP A 463 30.46 0.15 31.39
N ARG A 464 29.20 0.34 30.97
CA ARG A 464 28.41 -0.64 30.21
C ARG A 464 29.12 -1.12 28.94
N ARG A 465 29.07 -2.43 28.68
CA ARG A 465 29.50 -3.01 27.40
C ARG A 465 28.28 -3.22 26.50
N LEU A 466 28.26 -2.59 25.32
CA LEU A 466 27.14 -2.71 24.38
C LEU A 466 27.29 -3.89 23.41
N GLY A 467 28.49 -4.46 23.27
CA GLY A 467 28.82 -5.39 22.19
C GLY A 467 28.71 -4.74 20.80
N ILE A 468 29.03 -5.49 19.74
CA ILE A 468 29.01 -4.96 18.37
C ILE A 468 27.59 -4.64 17.88
N VAL A 469 26.60 -5.46 18.24
CA VAL A 469 25.19 -5.26 17.87
C VAL A 469 24.63 -4.02 18.55
N GLY A 470 24.88 -3.88 19.87
CA GLY A 470 24.46 -2.71 20.63
C GLY A 470 25.22 -1.43 20.24
N PHE A 471 26.51 -1.52 19.89
CA PHE A 471 27.26 -0.38 19.34
C PHE A 471 26.70 0.06 17.99
N THR A 472 26.37 -0.88 17.10
CA THR A 472 25.77 -0.58 15.79
C THR A 472 24.40 0.09 15.96
N ALA A 473 23.55 -0.42 16.86
CA ALA A 473 22.28 0.22 17.19
C ALA A 473 22.45 1.62 17.79
N TYR A 474 23.43 1.81 18.69
CA TYR A 474 23.75 3.10 19.30
C TYR A 474 24.22 4.12 18.26
N GLN A 475 25.15 3.73 17.38
CA GLN A 475 25.63 4.57 16.29
C GLN A 475 24.49 4.93 15.33
N ALA A 476 23.67 3.96 14.92
CA ALA A 476 22.53 4.19 14.02
C ALA A 476 21.49 5.14 14.64
N ALA A 477 21.20 5.01 15.94
CA ALA A 477 20.31 5.92 16.65
C ALA A 477 20.85 7.36 16.68
N LEU A 478 22.14 7.56 16.99
CA LEU A 478 22.75 8.89 16.98
C LEU A 478 22.79 9.50 15.57
N SER A 479 23.12 8.70 14.55
CA SER A 479 23.09 9.10 13.14
C SER A 479 21.68 9.47 12.68
N THR A 480 20.66 8.75 13.15
CA THR A 480 19.26 9.05 12.87
C THR A 480 18.85 10.38 13.50
N VAL A 481 19.17 10.61 14.77
CA VAL A 481 18.89 11.89 15.44
C VAL A 481 19.58 13.05 14.72
N ALA A 482 20.85 12.89 14.33
CA ALA A 482 21.58 13.92 13.58
C ALA A 482 20.96 14.19 12.21
N SER A 483 20.58 13.15 11.46
CA SER A 483 19.90 13.25 10.18
C SER A 483 18.54 13.94 10.29
N VAL A 484 17.76 13.63 11.33
CA VAL A 484 16.45 14.25 11.57
C VAL A 484 16.60 15.71 11.99
N ALA A 485 17.52 16.00 12.89
CA ALA A 485 17.82 17.37 13.33
C ALA A 485 18.28 18.25 12.16
N LEU A 486 19.02 17.68 11.21
CA LEU A 486 19.44 18.38 9.99
C LEU A 486 18.31 18.44 8.95
N GLY A 487 17.50 17.39 8.77
CA GLY A 487 16.49 17.29 7.71
C GLY A 487 15.21 18.09 7.97
N LEU A 488 14.74 18.16 9.22
CA LEU A 488 13.48 18.85 9.56
C LEU A 488 13.50 20.37 9.26
N PRO A 489 14.57 21.12 9.56
CA PRO A 489 14.63 22.53 9.19
C PRO A 489 14.65 22.74 7.67
N ALA A 490 15.33 21.87 6.91
CA ALA A 490 15.27 21.89 5.44
C ALA A 490 13.84 21.63 4.95
N ALA A 491 13.13 20.66 5.53
CA ALA A 491 11.75 20.38 5.18
C ALA A 491 10.84 21.59 5.42
N TYR A 492 10.97 22.23 6.59
CA TYR A 492 10.22 23.44 6.93
C TYR A 492 10.53 24.59 5.95
N LEU A 493 11.81 24.81 5.62
CA LEU A 493 12.25 25.79 4.63
C LEU A 493 11.62 25.53 3.26
N LEU A 494 11.73 24.29 2.80
CA LEU A 494 11.22 23.84 1.50
C LEU A 494 9.71 23.79 1.43
N ALA A 495 8.98 23.63 2.53
CA ALA A 495 7.52 23.62 2.51
C ALA A 495 6.95 25.05 2.64
N ARG A 496 7.45 25.82 3.61
CA ARG A 496 6.81 27.07 4.06
C ARG A 496 7.30 28.33 3.34
N TYR A 497 8.47 28.32 2.70
CA TYR A 497 9.04 29.52 2.07
C TYR A 497 9.13 29.43 0.56
N GLU A 498 8.94 30.57 -0.10
CA GLU A 498 9.14 30.75 -1.54
C GLU A 498 10.35 31.65 -1.81
N PHE A 499 11.27 31.18 -2.66
CA PHE A 499 12.50 31.87 -3.05
C PHE A 499 13.02 31.36 -4.41
N PRO A 500 13.77 32.20 -5.16
CA PRO A 500 14.39 31.78 -6.42
C PRO A 500 15.36 30.61 -6.16
N GLY A 501 15.23 29.53 -6.95
CA GLY A 501 16.04 28.32 -6.79
C GLY A 501 15.49 27.26 -5.84
N ARG A 502 14.30 27.45 -5.23
CA ARG A 502 13.65 26.42 -4.39
C ARG A 502 13.48 25.09 -5.11
N ARG A 503 13.05 25.11 -6.38
CA ARG A 503 12.89 23.89 -7.19
C ARG A 503 14.22 23.15 -7.33
N THR A 504 15.28 23.88 -7.66
CA THR A 504 16.65 23.34 -7.72
C THR A 504 17.09 22.77 -6.38
N LEU A 505 16.87 23.47 -5.26
CA LEU A 505 17.24 22.97 -3.93
C LEU A 505 16.44 21.70 -3.56
N ARG A 506 15.14 21.65 -3.90
CA ARG A 506 14.29 20.46 -3.73
C ARG A 506 14.76 19.29 -4.60
N SER A 507 15.26 19.53 -5.80
CA SER A 507 15.86 18.48 -6.64
C SER A 507 17.24 18.06 -6.11
N LEU A 508 18.04 18.98 -5.58
CA LEU A 508 19.38 18.69 -5.05
C LEU A 508 19.37 17.82 -3.79
N THR A 509 18.26 17.74 -3.04
CA THR A 509 18.15 16.77 -1.93
C THR A 509 18.20 15.32 -2.41
N ILE A 510 18.02 15.06 -3.71
CA ILE A 510 18.18 13.72 -4.28
C ILE A 510 19.65 13.35 -4.42
N LEU A 511 20.53 14.34 -4.64
CA LEU A 511 21.91 14.13 -5.06
C LEU A 511 22.75 13.31 -4.05
N PRO A 512 22.70 13.55 -2.72
CA PRO A 512 23.51 12.79 -1.78
C PRO A 512 23.19 11.29 -1.75
N PHE A 513 21.94 10.91 -2.05
CA PHE A 513 21.52 9.50 -2.13
C PHE A 513 22.04 8.82 -3.40
N VAL A 514 22.15 9.58 -4.49
CA VAL A 514 22.72 9.14 -5.78
C VAL A 514 24.24 9.02 -5.71
N LEU A 515 24.89 9.71 -4.76
CA LEU A 515 26.34 9.59 -4.59
C LEU A 515 26.69 8.26 -3.93
N PRO A 516 27.69 7.54 -4.48
CA PRO A 516 28.25 6.35 -3.83
C PRO A 516 28.72 6.69 -2.41
N SER A 517 28.33 5.88 -1.44
CA SER A 517 28.65 6.10 -0.02
C SER A 517 30.18 6.13 0.25
N ILE A 518 30.98 5.39 -0.53
CA ILE A 518 32.45 5.46 -0.47
C ILE A 518 32.99 6.84 -0.90
N MET A 519 32.33 7.53 -1.85
CA MET A 519 32.72 8.89 -2.24
C MET A 519 32.44 9.89 -1.13
N VAL A 520 31.39 9.66 -0.32
CA VAL A 520 31.13 10.46 0.87
C VAL A 520 32.31 10.34 1.84
N ALA A 521 32.78 9.13 2.12
CA ALA A 521 33.95 8.94 2.99
C ALA A 521 35.21 9.64 2.45
N VAL A 522 35.54 9.45 1.17
CA VAL A 522 36.68 10.12 0.52
C VAL A 522 36.55 11.64 0.58
N GLY A 523 35.36 12.18 0.32
CA GLY A 523 35.09 13.62 0.38
C GLY A 523 35.22 14.18 1.80
N PHE A 524 34.80 13.43 2.81
CA PHE A 524 34.98 13.81 4.21
C PHE A 524 36.46 13.79 4.61
N VAL A 525 37.23 12.77 4.22
CA VAL A 525 38.68 12.72 4.44
C VAL A 525 39.38 13.90 3.73
N ALA A 526 38.96 14.24 2.51
CA ALA A 526 39.50 15.39 1.78
C ALA A 526 39.12 16.74 2.40
N ALA A 527 37.92 16.87 2.96
CA ALA A 527 37.42 18.12 3.54
C ALA A 527 37.97 18.40 4.94
N PHE A 528 37.89 17.39 5.83
CA PHE A 528 38.21 17.51 7.26
C PHE A 528 39.59 16.93 7.62
N GLY A 529 40.38 16.51 6.63
CA GLY A 529 41.79 16.13 6.83
C GLY A 529 42.60 17.30 7.40
N GLU A 530 43.77 17.02 7.97
CA GLU A 530 44.65 18.05 8.54
C GLU A 530 44.93 19.20 7.54
N ASN A 531 45.17 18.86 6.28
CA ASN A 531 45.40 19.80 5.18
C ASN A 531 44.14 20.10 4.35
N GLY A 532 42.95 19.72 4.84
CA GLY A 532 41.69 19.90 4.14
C GLY A 532 41.24 21.37 4.09
N PRO A 533 40.48 21.78 3.06
CA PRO A 533 40.00 23.16 2.93
C PRO A 533 39.21 23.67 4.14
N ILE A 534 38.45 22.78 4.81
CA ILE A 534 37.66 23.18 5.98
C ILE A 534 38.57 23.54 7.17
N ASN A 535 39.56 22.70 7.48
CA ASN A 535 40.52 23.00 8.54
C ASN A 535 41.38 24.22 8.20
N ALA A 536 41.72 24.44 6.93
CA ALA A 536 42.40 25.65 6.49
C ALA A 536 41.57 26.92 6.75
N VAL A 537 40.27 26.92 6.39
CA VAL A 537 39.37 28.05 6.64
C VAL A 537 39.16 28.28 8.14
N LEU A 538 38.98 27.23 8.93
CA LEU A 538 38.84 27.36 10.38
C LEU A 538 40.11 27.91 11.04
N GLY A 539 41.28 27.55 10.53
CA GLY A 539 42.56 28.14 10.92
C GLY A 539 42.62 29.65 10.64
N ILE A 540 42.14 30.09 9.47
CA ILE A 540 42.07 31.52 9.09
C ILE A 540 41.12 32.29 10.02
N VAL A 541 39.97 31.71 10.37
CA VAL A 541 38.95 32.34 11.23
C VAL A 541 39.33 32.26 12.72
N GLY A 542 40.41 31.56 13.08
CA GLY A 542 40.91 31.46 14.45
C GLY A 542 40.16 30.44 15.33
N LEU A 543 39.42 29.51 14.71
CA LEU A 543 38.66 28.46 15.42
C LEU A 543 39.47 27.17 15.64
N GLY A 544 40.66 27.05 15.04
CA GLY A 544 41.53 25.87 15.12
C GLY A 544 41.08 24.71 14.21
N PRO A 545 41.94 23.71 13.95
CA PRO A 545 41.58 22.55 13.14
C PRO A 545 40.66 21.60 13.90
N ILE A 546 39.80 20.88 13.18
CA ILE A 546 38.95 19.82 13.75
C ILE A 546 39.61 18.46 13.51
N GLU A 547 40.05 17.81 14.57
CA GLU A 547 40.76 16.51 14.57
C GLU A 547 39.83 15.38 15.03
N TRP A 548 38.83 15.07 14.22
CA TRP A 548 37.75 14.14 14.56
C TRP A 548 37.46 13.12 13.46
N LEU A 549 38.23 13.13 12.36
CA LEU A 549 38.23 12.04 11.38
C LEU A 549 38.61 10.72 12.06
N PHE A 550 38.16 9.61 11.49
CA PHE A 550 38.38 8.28 12.07
C PHE A 550 37.75 8.11 13.46
N SER A 551 36.62 8.78 13.70
CA SER A 551 35.87 8.73 14.96
C SER A 551 34.38 8.55 14.74
N LEU A 552 33.67 8.10 15.79
CA LEU A 552 32.21 7.95 15.78
C LEU A 552 31.49 9.25 15.35
N LYS A 553 32.03 10.41 15.73
CA LYS A 553 31.44 11.70 15.38
C LYS A 553 31.50 11.95 13.86
N ALA A 554 32.60 11.57 13.20
CA ALA A 554 32.73 11.68 11.74
C ALA A 554 31.74 10.76 11.03
N ILE A 555 31.56 9.52 11.52
CA ILE A 555 30.55 8.57 11.02
C ILE A 555 29.14 9.19 11.15
N ILE A 556 28.79 9.74 12.31
CA ILE A 556 27.48 10.35 12.56
C ILE A 556 27.19 11.49 11.58
N VAL A 557 28.16 12.38 11.34
CA VAL A 557 27.95 13.52 10.44
C VAL A 557 27.99 13.11 8.97
N ALA A 558 28.77 12.10 8.60
CA ALA A 558 28.71 11.51 7.26
C ALA A 558 27.36 10.83 6.99
N HIS A 559 26.80 10.12 7.98
CA HIS A 559 25.44 9.59 7.88
C HIS A 559 24.37 10.68 7.83
N ALA A 560 24.54 11.77 8.56
CA ALA A 560 23.62 12.92 8.49
C ALA A 560 23.67 13.60 7.11
N PHE A 561 24.86 13.76 6.53
CA PHE A 561 25.02 14.17 5.14
C PHE A 561 24.28 13.21 4.19
N TYR A 562 24.41 11.91 4.40
CA TYR A 562 23.80 10.94 3.49
C TYR A 562 22.26 10.89 3.60
N ASN A 563 21.71 10.93 4.83
CA ASN A 563 20.30 10.63 5.09
C ASN A 563 19.40 11.84 5.41
N ALA A 564 19.93 12.98 5.84
CA ALA A 564 19.10 14.18 6.06
C ALA A 564 18.29 14.64 4.83
N PRO A 565 18.76 14.48 3.58
CA PRO A 565 17.94 14.82 2.41
C PRO A 565 16.69 13.94 2.25
N LEU A 566 16.78 12.66 2.62
CA LEU A 566 15.63 11.74 2.66
C LEU A 566 14.61 12.22 3.69
N VAL A 567 15.06 12.55 4.91
CA VAL A 567 14.20 13.14 5.94
C VAL A 567 13.57 14.43 5.45
N ALA A 568 14.36 15.32 4.84
CA ALA A 568 13.87 16.59 4.33
C ALA A 568 12.74 16.37 3.30
N ARG A 569 12.89 15.40 2.39
CA ARG A 569 11.89 15.08 1.36
C ARG A 569 10.59 14.55 1.98
N LEU A 570 10.67 13.54 2.85
CA LEU A 570 9.50 12.93 3.49
C LEU A 570 8.76 13.93 4.37
N ALA A 571 9.49 14.68 5.20
CA ALA A 571 8.90 15.72 6.03
C ALA A 571 8.37 16.89 5.20
N THR A 572 8.95 17.24 4.05
CA THR A 572 8.39 18.28 3.17
C THR A 572 7.01 17.88 2.66
N ALA A 573 6.84 16.64 2.23
CA ALA A 573 5.55 16.14 1.76
C ALA A 573 4.50 16.20 2.87
N ALA A 574 4.85 15.78 4.09
CA ALA A 574 3.97 15.88 5.26
C ALA A 574 3.61 17.32 5.62
N TRP A 575 4.55 18.27 5.50
CA TRP A 575 4.26 19.69 5.68
C TRP A 575 3.31 20.23 4.62
N GLU A 576 3.36 19.70 3.40
CA GLU A 576 2.47 20.08 2.30
C GLU A 576 1.10 19.40 2.40
N SER A 577 0.94 18.34 3.21
CA SER A 577 -0.35 17.71 3.48
C SER A 577 -1.08 18.25 4.71
N VAL A 578 -0.50 19.19 5.46
CA VAL A 578 -1.17 19.81 6.62
C VAL A 578 -2.35 20.66 6.16
N ASP A 579 -3.54 20.35 6.67
CA ASP A 579 -4.76 21.11 6.37
C ASP A 579 -4.73 22.50 7.03
N ALA A 580 -4.79 23.52 6.19
CA ALA A 580 -4.89 24.92 6.61
C ALA A 580 -6.21 25.19 7.34
N GLY A 581 -7.31 24.52 6.95
CA GLY A 581 -8.62 24.67 7.57
C GLY A 581 -8.57 24.34 9.05
N ALA A 582 -8.08 23.15 9.40
CA ALA A 582 -7.89 22.72 10.79
C ALA A 582 -7.06 23.71 11.63
N VAL A 583 -6.00 24.28 11.04
CA VAL A 583 -5.17 25.29 11.72
C VAL A 583 -5.93 26.59 11.92
N GLU A 584 -6.66 27.07 10.91
CA GLU A 584 -7.48 28.29 10.99
C GLU A 584 -8.63 28.15 11.98
N THR A 585 -9.30 27.00 12.02
CA THR A 585 -10.35 26.67 13.01
C THR A 585 -9.79 26.71 14.43
N ALA A 586 -8.67 26.04 14.69
CA ALA A 586 -8.04 26.08 16.02
C ALA A 586 -7.65 27.51 16.43
N ARG A 587 -7.14 28.32 15.48
CA ARG A 587 -6.78 29.72 15.72
C ARG A 587 -8.02 30.59 16.02
N SER A 588 -9.14 30.33 15.35
CA SER A 588 -10.42 31.01 15.57
C SER A 588 -11.04 30.67 16.92
N LEU A 589 -10.87 29.43 17.40
CA LEU A 589 -11.25 28.97 18.74
C LEU A 589 -10.32 29.50 19.87
N GLY A 590 -9.37 30.38 19.54
CA GLY A 590 -8.48 31.04 20.52
C GLY A 590 -7.16 30.33 20.77
N ALA A 591 -6.81 29.27 20.03
CA ALA A 591 -5.50 28.65 20.17
C ALA A 591 -4.39 29.63 19.77
N SER A 592 -3.36 29.76 20.61
CA SER A 592 -2.15 30.50 20.26
C SER A 592 -1.40 29.80 19.10
N PRO A 593 -0.50 30.47 18.36
CA PRO A 593 0.23 29.81 17.27
C PRO A 593 1.04 28.59 17.72
N GLN A 594 1.50 28.61 18.98
CA GLN A 594 2.21 27.50 19.59
C GLN A 594 1.27 26.34 19.93
N ARG A 595 0.08 26.61 20.48
CA ARG A 595 -0.94 25.58 20.73
C ARG A 595 -1.46 24.99 19.44
N ALA A 596 -1.82 25.81 18.45
CA ALA A 596 -2.20 25.34 17.12
C ALA A 596 -1.10 24.48 16.48
N PHE A 597 0.18 24.84 16.67
CA PHE A 597 1.28 23.99 16.21
C PHE A 597 1.36 22.66 16.96
N VAL A 598 1.32 22.66 18.29
CA VAL A 598 1.49 21.43 19.10
C VAL A 598 0.27 20.50 19.00
N ASP A 599 -0.93 21.07 18.95
CA ASP A 599 -2.19 20.32 19.07
C ASP A 599 -2.78 19.94 17.69
N VAL A 600 -2.45 20.66 16.61
CA VAL A 600 -2.99 20.41 15.27
C VAL A 600 -1.90 20.02 14.27
N VAL A 601 -0.85 20.82 14.14
CA VAL A 601 0.18 20.60 13.11
C VAL A 601 1.12 19.45 13.47
N ALA A 602 1.65 19.42 14.69
CA ALA A 602 2.64 18.44 15.13
C ALA A 602 2.11 17.00 15.10
N PRO A 603 0.85 16.70 15.49
CA PRO A 603 0.29 15.36 15.36
C PRO A 603 0.15 14.88 13.90
N GLN A 604 -0.07 15.81 12.95
CA GLN A 604 -0.10 15.48 11.52
C GLN A 604 1.32 15.26 10.95
N LEU A 605 2.34 15.95 11.49
CA LEU A 605 3.72 15.79 11.06
C LEU A 605 4.44 14.60 11.72
N TYR A 606 4.14 14.32 12.98
CA TYR A 606 4.83 13.33 13.81
C TYR A 606 4.96 11.96 13.13
N PRO A 607 3.91 11.42 12.47
CA PRO A 607 4.00 10.14 11.79
C PRO A 607 5.03 10.12 10.67
N ALA A 608 5.04 11.13 9.81
CA ALA A 608 6.02 11.23 8.74
C ALA A 608 7.44 11.44 9.27
N VAL A 609 7.61 12.19 10.37
CA VAL A 609 8.90 12.35 11.04
C VAL A 609 9.37 11.00 11.60
N LEU A 610 8.51 10.28 12.31
CA LEU A 610 8.80 8.97 12.87
C LEU A 610 9.15 7.96 11.77
N MET A 611 8.39 7.95 10.68
CA MET A 611 8.66 7.12 9.48
C MET A 611 10.03 7.44 8.88
N SER A 612 10.33 8.73 8.68
CA SER A 612 11.63 9.14 8.16
C SER A 612 12.79 8.77 9.10
N ALA A 613 12.57 8.79 10.41
CA ALA A 613 13.54 8.38 11.42
C ALA A 613 13.75 6.86 11.41
N ALA A 614 12.69 6.06 11.35
CA ALA A 614 12.78 4.60 11.27
C ALA A 614 13.53 4.14 10.01
N LEU A 615 13.19 4.71 8.84
CA LEU A 615 13.88 4.40 7.59
C LEU A 615 15.36 4.83 7.62
N THR A 616 15.64 6.00 8.19
CA THR A 616 17.03 6.45 8.39
C THR A 616 17.80 5.53 9.34
N PHE A 617 17.14 5.02 10.39
CA PHE A 617 17.74 4.06 11.30
C PHE A 617 18.13 2.79 10.55
N VAL A 618 17.22 2.19 9.78
CA VAL A 618 17.50 0.98 8.98
C VAL A 618 18.69 1.19 8.05
N PHE A 619 18.74 2.31 7.31
CA PHE A 619 19.88 2.59 6.42
C PHE A 619 21.19 2.82 7.16
N THR A 620 21.18 3.52 8.30
CA THR A 620 22.40 3.77 9.08
C THR A 620 22.87 2.55 9.86
N PHE A 621 21.96 1.63 10.20
CA PHE A 621 22.26 0.36 10.85
C PHE A 621 22.98 -0.60 9.90
N GLY A 622 22.49 -0.71 8.65
CA GLY A 622 23.11 -1.51 7.58
C GLY A 622 24.13 -0.75 6.73
N THR A 623 24.71 0.36 7.21
CA THR A 623 25.74 1.08 6.44
C THR A 623 27.11 0.47 6.62
N PHE A 624 27.66 -0.03 5.52
CA PHE A 624 29.02 -0.57 5.45
C PHE A 624 30.11 0.46 5.02
N PRO A 625 30.00 1.19 3.89
CA PRO A 625 31.19 1.81 3.28
C PRO A 625 31.68 3.05 4.02
N ILE A 626 30.75 3.82 4.62
CA ILE A 626 31.07 5.00 5.43
C ILE A 626 31.79 4.57 6.70
N VAL A 627 31.33 3.50 7.37
CA VAL A 627 31.93 2.99 8.61
C VAL A 627 33.31 2.39 8.32
N LEU A 628 33.45 1.57 7.27
CA LEU A 628 34.74 0.98 6.90
C LEU A 628 35.81 2.07 6.66
N ALA A 629 35.46 3.14 5.95
CA ALA A 629 36.42 4.17 5.57
C ALA A 629 36.66 5.25 6.65
N LEU A 630 35.68 5.55 7.51
CA LEU A 630 35.78 6.59 8.56
C LEU A 630 35.82 6.06 9.99
N GLY A 631 35.71 4.75 10.21
CA GLY A 631 35.70 4.15 11.55
C GLY A 631 36.97 3.37 11.90
N ASP A 632 37.74 2.96 10.89
CA ASP A 632 38.71 1.87 11.02
C ASP A 632 38.08 0.61 11.67
N PHE A 633 38.85 -0.43 11.96
CA PHE A 633 38.33 -1.63 12.64
C PHE A 633 37.96 -1.39 14.11
N SER A 634 38.40 -0.28 14.71
CA SER A 634 38.10 0.06 16.11
C SER A 634 36.63 0.44 16.34
N LEU A 635 35.95 0.90 15.29
CA LEU A 635 34.53 1.27 15.29
C LEU A 635 33.74 0.34 14.37
N ALA A 636 34.16 -0.93 14.26
CA ALA A 636 33.47 -1.92 13.45
C ALA A 636 32.02 -2.07 13.90
N THR A 637 31.10 -1.91 12.93
CA THR A 637 29.69 -2.29 13.07
C THR A 637 29.51 -3.75 12.68
N VAL A 638 28.29 -4.26 12.86
CA VAL A 638 27.90 -5.61 12.43
C VAL A 638 28.32 -5.85 10.97
N GLU A 639 27.97 -4.93 10.07
CA GLU A 639 28.36 -4.95 8.64
C GLU A 639 29.85 -5.12 8.37
N VAL A 640 30.68 -4.28 9.01
CA VAL A 640 32.15 -4.31 8.85
C VAL A 640 32.71 -5.63 9.36
N PHE A 641 32.11 -6.18 10.42
CA PHE A 641 32.55 -7.43 11.00
C PHE A 641 32.09 -8.65 10.22
N VAL A 642 30.87 -8.68 9.68
CA VAL A 642 30.42 -9.70 8.72
C VAL A 642 31.36 -9.75 7.52
N PHE A 643 31.72 -8.59 6.96
CA PHE A 643 32.69 -8.51 5.88
C PHE A 643 34.05 -9.12 6.27
N ARG A 644 34.54 -8.84 7.48
CA ARG A 644 35.78 -9.42 8.00
C ARG A 644 35.70 -10.95 8.10
N LEU A 645 34.63 -11.49 8.68
CA LEU A 645 34.42 -12.93 8.82
C LEU A 645 34.41 -13.61 7.44
N ILE A 646 33.80 -12.99 6.43
CA ILE A 646 33.83 -13.45 5.04
C ILE A 646 35.26 -13.48 4.48
N GLN A 647 36.09 -12.47 4.78
CA GLN A 647 37.50 -12.44 4.37
C GLN A 647 38.34 -13.50 5.09
N ASP A 648 38.00 -13.79 6.35
CA ASP A 648 38.63 -14.84 7.17
C ASP A 648 38.08 -16.25 6.83
N LEU A 649 37.16 -16.35 5.86
CA LEU A 649 36.48 -17.58 5.40
C LEU A 649 35.57 -18.23 6.45
N ASP A 650 35.18 -17.49 7.49
CA ASP A 650 34.24 -17.93 8.52
C ASP A 650 32.80 -17.61 8.12
N TYR A 651 32.28 -18.39 7.16
CA TYR A 651 30.96 -18.15 6.58
C TYR A 651 29.81 -18.45 7.54
N ALA A 652 29.98 -19.39 8.48
CA ALA A 652 28.93 -19.78 9.42
C ALA A 652 28.69 -18.66 10.45
N GLU A 653 29.78 -18.14 11.05
CA GLU A 653 29.68 -17.02 11.98
C GLU A 653 29.19 -15.74 11.27
N ALA A 654 29.69 -15.48 10.04
CA ALA A 654 29.22 -14.36 9.22
C ALA A 654 27.71 -14.44 8.93
N ALA A 655 27.22 -15.63 8.56
CA ALA A 655 25.83 -15.86 8.23
C ALA A 655 24.91 -15.75 9.47
N ALA A 656 25.35 -16.24 10.62
CA ALA A 656 24.58 -16.12 11.86
C ALA A 656 24.48 -14.66 12.33
N LEU A 657 25.58 -13.92 12.27
CA LEU A 657 25.58 -12.49 12.60
C LEU A 657 24.74 -11.67 11.60
N ALA A 658 24.85 -11.95 10.30
CA ALA A 658 24.01 -11.37 9.25
C ALA A 658 22.52 -11.67 9.45
N THR A 659 22.18 -12.87 9.92
CA THR A 659 20.79 -13.25 10.22
C THR A 659 20.24 -12.46 11.42
N VAL A 660 21.05 -12.26 12.47
CA VAL A 660 20.66 -11.41 13.61
C VAL A 660 20.38 -9.98 13.13
N GLU A 661 21.26 -9.42 12.31
CA GLU A 661 21.08 -8.09 11.72
C GLU A 661 19.79 -8.01 10.89
N LEU A 662 19.56 -8.99 10.02
CA LEU A 662 18.39 -9.08 9.16
C LEU A 662 17.09 -9.10 9.97
N VAL A 663 17.03 -9.92 11.02
CA VAL A 663 15.85 -10.01 11.89
C VAL A 663 15.56 -8.68 12.56
N ILE A 664 16.58 -7.96 13.05
CA ILE A 664 16.42 -6.64 13.66
C ILE A 664 15.91 -5.63 12.62
N SER A 665 16.54 -5.55 11.45
CA SER A 665 16.17 -4.61 10.39
C SER A 665 14.77 -4.86 9.83
N LEU A 666 14.41 -6.13 9.57
CA LEU A 666 13.06 -6.51 9.12
C LEU A 666 12.00 -6.28 10.19
N SER A 667 12.31 -6.49 11.47
CA SER A 667 11.35 -6.22 12.56
C SER A 667 11.03 -4.73 12.65
N ILE A 668 12.03 -3.86 12.49
CA ILE A 668 11.85 -2.41 12.47
C ILE A 668 11.09 -1.98 11.21
N LEU A 669 11.43 -2.54 10.04
CA LEU A 669 10.72 -2.26 8.80
C LEU A 669 9.25 -2.72 8.87
N TYR A 670 8.98 -3.90 9.44
CA TYR A 670 7.63 -4.40 9.65
C TYR A 670 6.82 -3.50 10.58
N ALA A 671 7.41 -3.09 11.71
CA ALA A 671 6.77 -2.15 12.62
C ALA A 671 6.48 -0.80 11.92
N TYR A 672 7.38 -0.36 11.04
CA TYR A 672 7.19 0.80 10.16
C TYR A 672 6.01 0.62 9.20
N LEU A 673 5.98 -0.46 8.41
CA LEU A 673 4.91 -0.71 7.42
C LEU A 673 3.54 -0.84 8.10
N ARG A 674 3.48 -1.51 9.27
CA ARG A 674 2.24 -1.63 10.04
C ARG A 674 1.76 -0.31 10.64
N TYR A 675 2.68 0.61 10.91
CA TYR A 675 2.35 1.97 11.34
C TYR A 675 1.89 2.85 10.16
N GLU A 676 2.60 2.79 9.03
CA GLU A 676 2.28 3.54 7.80
C GLU A 676 0.91 3.15 7.23
N ALA A 677 0.58 1.85 7.19
CA ALA A 677 -0.72 1.38 6.70
C ALA A 677 -1.91 2.03 7.43
N ARG A 678 -1.77 2.32 8.73
CA ARG A 678 -2.82 2.98 9.55
C ARG A 678 -2.90 4.50 9.34
N GLN A 679 -1.94 5.08 8.63
CA GLN A 679 -1.72 6.53 8.53
C GLN A 679 -2.03 7.08 7.14
N SER A 680 -1.86 6.26 6.10
CA SER A 680 -2.00 6.66 4.69
C SER A 680 -3.42 7.05 4.26
N ALA A 681 -4.45 6.77 5.08
CA ALA A 681 -5.83 7.19 4.83
C ALA A 681 -6.08 8.70 5.05
N ALA A 682 -5.25 9.39 5.85
CA ALA A 682 -5.56 10.75 6.35
C ALA A 682 -5.14 11.92 5.43
N ALA A 683 -4.58 11.67 4.24
CA ALA A 683 -3.82 12.70 3.49
C ALA A 683 -4.39 13.13 2.13
N ARG A 684 -5.56 12.63 1.69
CA ARG A 684 -6.17 13.05 0.43
C ARG A 684 -7.18 14.18 0.67
N GLY A 685 -6.99 15.33 0.03
CA GLY A 685 -7.93 16.46 0.06
C GLY A 685 -7.57 17.67 0.94
N ALA A 686 -6.43 17.65 1.66
CA ALA A 686 -6.05 18.76 2.54
C ALA A 686 -5.68 20.04 1.77
N ARG A 687 -6.17 21.20 2.24
CA ARG A 687 -5.77 22.51 1.69
C ARG A 687 -4.42 22.92 2.29
N PRO A 688 -3.30 22.95 1.53
CA PRO A 688 -1.99 23.20 2.11
C PRO A 688 -1.86 24.61 2.70
N LEU A 689 -1.11 24.73 3.80
CA LEU A 689 -0.82 26.03 4.41
C LEU A 689 -0.12 26.99 3.40
N PRO A 690 -0.54 28.27 3.33
CA PRO A 690 0.00 29.22 2.36
C PRO A 690 1.50 29.48 2.59
N ARG A 691 2.25 29.54 1.49
CA ARG A 691 3.70 29.79 1.47
C ARG A 691 4.01 31.26 1.72
N LYS A 692 5.17 31.54 2.33
CA LYS A 692 5.64 32.89 2.68
C LYS A 692 6.84 33.30 1.81
N PRO A 693 6.93 34.54 1.33
CA PRO A 693 8.13 35.00 0.63
C PRO A 693 9.32 35.07 1.59
N LEU A 694 10.49 34.63 1.13
CA LEU A 694 11.72 34.67 1.92
C LEU A 694 12.12 36.11 2.31
N ARG A 695 11.90 37.07 1.40
CA ARG A 695 12.08 38.51 1.62
C ARG A 695 10.71 39.18 1.76
N PRO A 696 10.29 39.62 2.96
CA PRO A 696 9.04 40.32 3.13
C PRO A 696 9.15 41.77 2.62
N PRO A 697 8.03 42.39 2.21
CA PRO A 697 8.00 43.80 1.80
C PRO A 697 8.24 44.79 2.96
N VAL A 698 8.05 44.37 4.22
CA VAL A 698 8.33 45.18 5.41
C VAL A 698 9.10 44.33 6.44
N LEU A 699 10.23 44.84 6.94
CA LEU A 699 11.08 44.13 7.91
C LEU A 699 10.64 44.45 9.35
N SER A 700 10.12 43.45 10.06
CA SER A 700 9.83 43.50 11.51
C SER A 700 10.89 42.73 12.30
N THR A 701 11.20 43.15 13.54
CA THR A 701 12.17 42.47 14.42
C THR A 701 11.75 41.03 14.77
N ARG A 702 10.44 40.77 14.90
CA ARG A 702 9.89 39.41 15.08
C ARG A 702 10.10 38.50 13.86
N GLU A 703 10.35 39.11 12.71
CA GLU A 703 10.50 38.46 11.42
C GLU A 703 11.98 38.25 11.03
N LEU A 704 12.91 38.97 11.66
CA LEU A 704 14.35 38.87 11.44
C LEU A 704 14.97 37.63 12.09
N LEU A 705 14.57 37.30 13.33
CA LEU A 705 15.18 36.22 14.12
C LEU A 705 15.03 34.83 13.45
N PRO A 706 13.83 34.41 12.98
CA PRO A 706 13.65 33.11 12.33
C PRO A 706 14.39 33.03 10.99
N ARG A 707 14.53 34.15 10.28
CA ARG A 707 15.22 34.22 8.99
C ARG A 707 16.73 34.19 9.14
N LEU A 708 17.27 34.77 10.21
CA LEU A 708 18.69 34.66 10.54
C LEU A 708 19.05 33.22 10.91
N GLY A 709 18.19 32.53 11.68
CA GLY A 709 18.31 31.10 11.93
C GLY A 709 18.25 30.26 10.65
N LEU A 710 17.34 30.61 9.73
CA LEU A 710 17.23 29.97 8.41
C LEU A 710 18.47 30.20 7.54
N ALA A 711 19.02 31.41 7.55
CA ALA A 711 20.24 31.75 6.81
C ALA A 711 21.46 31.01 7.38
N LEU A 712 21.60 30.96 8.71
CA LEU A 712 22.64 30.18 9.37
C LEU A 712 22.50 28.69 9.04
N TYR A 713 21.29 28.14 9.11
CA TYR A 713 21.02 26.77 8.71
C TYR A 713 21.39 26.52 7.25
N ALA A 714 21.02 27.43 6.34
CA ALA A 714 21.38 27.31 4.92
C ALA A 714 22.90 27.33 4.71
N VAL A 715 23.65 28.16 5.45
CA VAL A 715 25.13 28.14 5.41
C VAL A 715 25.67 26.81 5.91
N VAL A 716 25.18 26.30 7.03
CA VAL A 716 25.61 25.00 7.59
C VAL A 716 25.28 23.85 6.64
N ALA A 717 24.07 23.83 6.08
CA ALA A 717 23.65 22.82 5.11
C ALA A 717 24.50 22.89 3.84
N VAL A 718 24.69 24.07 3.24
CA VAL A 718 25.55 24.22 2.06
C VAL A 718 26.98 23.81 2.37
N ALA A 719 27.55 24.21 3.50
CA ALA A 719 28.88 23.78 3.91
C ALA A 719 28.96 22.26 4.04
N LEU A 720 28.01 21.63 4.72
CA LEU A 720 28.01 20.18 4.90
C LEU A 720 27.83 19.43 3.59
N PHE A 721 26.90 19.85 2.72
CA PHE A 721 26.57 19.14 1.48
C PHE A 721 27.55 19.40 0.33
N VAL A 722 28.07 20.62 0.22
CA VAL A 722 28.94 21.03 -0.90
C VAL A 722 30.40 20.83 -0.56
N ALA A 723 30.84 21.06 0.69
CA ALA A 723 32.26 21.03 0.99
C ALA A 723 32.92 19.67 0.79
N PRO A 724 32.34 18.51 1.15
CA PRO A 724 32.97 17.21 0.91
C PRO A 724 33.21 16.95 -0.59
N ILE A 725 32.21 17.26 -1.43
CA ILE A 725 32.30 17.08 -2.88
C ILE A 725 33.32 18.07 -3.48
N ALA A 726 33.23 19.34 -3.11
CA ALA A 726 34.14 20.38 -3.57
C ALA A 726 35.58 20.11 -3.11
N SER A 727 35.77 19.60 -1.88
CA SER A 727 37.09 19.25 -1.34
C SER A 727 37.66 18.03 -2.03
N MET A 728 36.85 17.03 -2.38
CA MET A 728 37.29 15.90 -3.20
C MET A 728 37.74 16.36 -4.60
N VAL A 729 36.97 17.24 -5.25
CA VAL A 729 37.34 17.81 -6.56
C VAL A 729 38.60 18.68 -6.44
N HIS A 730 38.73 19.44 -5.36
CA HIS A 730 39.92 20.24 -5.10
C HIS A 730 41.16 19.34 -4.89
N ALA A 731 41.04 18.35 -4.01
CA ALA A 731 42.12 17.41 -3.66
C ALA A 731 42.51 16.48 -4.83
N SER A 732 41.69 16.35 -5.88
CA SER A 732 42.08 15.61 -7.09
C SER A 732 43.04 16.40 -7.99
N VAL A 733 43.11 17.72 -7.83
CA VAL A 733 43.96 18.63 -8.63
C VAL A 733 44.98 19.40 -7.78
N THR A 734 45.12 19.07 -6.50
CA THR A 734 46.09 19.69 -5.59
C THR A 734 46.92 18.70 -4.80
N ASP A 735 48.09 19.14 -4.38
CA ASP A 735 49.03 18.46 -3.48
C ASP A 735 49.77 19.52 -2.64
N ALA A 736 50.66 19.10 -1.74
CA ALA A 736 51.47 19.97 -0.86
C ALA A 736 52.24 21.07 -1.61
N GLY A 737 52.56 20.86 -2.89
CA GLY A 737 53.26 21.84 -3.75
C GLY A 737 52.36 22.79 -4.55
N GLY A 738 51.02 22.69 -4.44
CA GLY A 738 50.06 23.48 -5.21
C GLY A 738 49.25 22.64 -6.20
N GLY A 739 48.88 23.23 -7.34
CA GLY A 739 48.10 22.55 -8.38
C GLY A 739 48.89 21.44 -9.08
N THR A 740 48.31 20.25 -9.21
CA THR A 740 48.92 19.09 -9.86
C THR A 740 47.89 18.29 -10.66
N LEU A 741 48.37 17.55 -11.68
CA LEU A 741 47.61 16.52 -12.39
C LEU A 741 48.24 15.12 -12.20
N ASP A 742 49.18 15.00 -11.26
CA ASP A 742 49.92 13.75 -11.04
C ASP A 742 49.01 12.62 -10.56
N HIS A 743 47.91 12.93 -9.86
CA HIS A 743 46.91 11.94 -9.46
C HIS A 743 46.20 11.32 -10.68
N TYR A 744 45.87 12.12 -11.70
CA TYR A 744 45.31 11.63 -12.96
C TYR A 744 46.37 10.93 -13.81
N ARG A 745 47.61 11.43 -13.82
CA ARG A 745 48.74 10.75 -14.46
C ARG A 745 48.96 9.36 -13.85
N PHE A 746 48.88 9.24 -12.53
CA PHE A 746 48.97 7.96 -11.82
C PHE A 746 47.89 6.98 -12.31
N LEU A 747 46.65 7.42 -12.51
CA LEU A 747 45.59 6.56 -13.07
C LEU A 747 45.95 6.08 -14.49
N LEU A 748 46.47 6.97 -15.34
CA LEU A 748 46.89 6.61 -16.71
C LEU A 748 48.10 5.66 -16.72
N GLU A 749 49.12 5.91 -15.89
CA GLU A 749 50.28 5.04 -15.74
C GLU A 749 49.87 3.67 -15.19
N ARG A 750 48.93 3.66 -14.24
CA ARG A 750 48.37 2.44 -13.69
C ARG A 750 47.64 1.62 -14.74
N GLN A 751 46.93 2.27 -15.65
CA GLN A 751 46.29 1.63 -16.79
C GLN A 751 47.31 1.04 -17.77
N ALA A 752 48.41 1.74 -18.03
CA ALA A 752 49.38 1.37 -19.06
C ALA A 752 50.38 0.29 -18.59
N GLY A 753 50.78 0.30 -17.32
CA GLY A 753 51.87 -0.54 -16.79
C GLY A 753 51.54 -1.30 -15.51
N GLY A 754 50.31 -1.23 -15.00
CA GLY A 754 49.90 -1.98 -13.81
C GLY A 754 49.85 -3.49 -14.06
N ALA A 755 50.33 -4.27 -13.09
CA ALA A 755 50.22 -5.73 -13.13
C ALA A 755 48.74 -6.18 -13.10
N ALA A 756 48.42 -7.36 -13.62
CA ALA A 756 47.04 -7.83 -13.76
C ALA A 756 46.25 -7.91 -12.43
N PHE A 757 46.92 -8.10 -11.30
CA PHE A 757 46.28 -8.12 -9.97
C PHE A 757 46.10 -6.73 -9.35
N GLN A 758 46.55 -5.68 -10.03
CA GLN A 758 46.44 -4.30 -9.58
C GLN A 758 45.21 -3.65 -10.20
N VAL A 759 44.56 -2.77 -9.44
CA VAL A 759 43.40 -2.00 -9.93
C VAL A 759 43.80 -1.14 -11.11
N GLN A 760 43.21 -1.43 -12.27
CA GLN A 760 43.32 -0.67 -13.50
C GLN A 760 42.06 0.20 -13.71
N PRO A 761 42.17 1.51 -13.98
CA PRO A 761 41.01 2.39 -14.07
C PRO A 761 40.00 2.05 -15.18
N TRP A 762 40.46 1.63 -16.37
CA TRP A 762 39.55 1.37 -17.50
C TRP A 762 38.63 0.16 -17.25
N PRO A 763 39.12 -1.01 -16.79
CA PRO A 763 38.25 -2.10 -16.36
C PRO A 763 37.22 -1.65 -15.32
N ALA A 764 37.60 -0.85 -14.31
CA ALA A 764 36.66 -0.34 -13.31
C ALA A 764 35.53 0.49 -13.94
N ILE A 765 35.87 1.43 -14.84
CA ILE A 765 34.88 2.28 -15.54
C ILE A 765 33.96 1.42 -16.41
N ARG A 766 34.55 0.56 -17.25
CA ARG A 766 33.80 -0.34 -18.14
C ARG A 766 32.85 -1.24 -17.37
N ASN A 767 33.33 -1.86 -16.29
CA ASN A 767 32.53 -2.77 -15.48
C ASN A 767 31.41 -2.03 -14.76
N SER A 768 31.66 -0.85 -14.16
CA SER A 768 30.61 -0.05 -13.56
C SER A 768 29.51 0.33 -14.55
N LEU A 769 29.87 0.73 -15.78
CA LEU A 769 28.90 1.05 -16.82
C LEU A 769 28.15 -0.19 -17.34
N ALA A 770 28.87 -1.30 -17.56
CA ALA A 770 28.28 -2.53 -18.07
C ALA A 770 27.34 -3.18 -17.05
N PHE A 771 27.75 -3.26 -15.78
CA PHE A 771 26.91 -3.77 -14.70
C PHE A 771 25.73 -2.82 -14.44
N GLY A 772 25.95 -1.50 -14.48
CA GLY A 772 24.89 -0.49 -14.44
C GLY A 772 23.82 -0.70 -15.51
N ALA A 773 24.24 -0.84 -16.77
CA ALA A 773 23.31 -1.03 -17.89
C ALA A 773 22.58 -2.37 -17.82
N ALA A 774 23.28 -3.45 -17.48
CA ALA A 774 22.68 -4.77 -17.33
C ALA A 774 21.72 -4.84 -16.13
N ALA A 775 22.06 -4.21 -15.01
CA ALA A 775 21.18 -4.13 -13.84
C ALA A 775 19.93 -3.31 -14.16
N LEU A 776 20.07 -2.19 -14.88
CA LEU A 776 18.93 -1.39 -15.33
C LEU A 776 17.99 -2.17 -16.26
N ALA A 777 18.54 -2.97 -17.18
CA ALA A 777 17.76 -3.79 -18.10
C ALA A 777 16.88 -4.84 -17.39
N VAL A 778 17.25 -5.24 -16.16
CA VAL A 778 16.47 -6.15 -15.32
C VAL A 778 15.57 -5.37 -14.35
N ALA A 779 16.12 -4.38 -13.65
CA ALA A 779 15.43 -3.62 -12.60
C ALA A 779 14.28 -2.77 -13.12
N LEU A 780 14.41 -2.18 -14.33
CA LEU A 780 13.39 -1.32 -14.90
C LEU A 780 12.08 -2.07 -15.23
N PRO A 781 12.08 -3.15 -16.05
CA PRO A 781 10.84 -3.88 -16.32
C PRO A 781 10.29 -4.52 -15.04
N MET A 782 11.15 -5.02 -14.16
CA MET A 782 10.74 -5.58 -12.88
C MET A 782 10.02 -4.54 -12.01
N GLY A 783 10.61 -3.35 -11.87
CA GLY A 783 10.02 -2.26 -11.09
C GLY A 783 8.74 -1.68 -11.69
N VAL A 784 8.62 -1.61 -13.02
CA VAL A 784 7.37 -1.19 -13.69
C VAL A 784 6.26 -2.21 -13.48
N VAL A 785 6.55 -3.51 -13.64
CA VAL A 785 5.55 -4.57 -13.42
C VAL A 785 5.12 -4.59 -11.95
N VAL A 786 6.06 -4.50 -11.00
CA VAL A 786 5.73 -4.40 -9.58
C VAL A 786 4.89 -3.15 -9.33
N ALA A 787 5.25 -1.99 -9.88
CA ALA A 787 4.46 -0.77 -9.73
C ALA A 787 3.00 -0.99 -10.18
N VAL A 788 2.80 -1.52 -11.39
CA VAL A 788 1.46 -1.85 -11.91
C VAL A 788 0.72 -2.81 -10.98
N LEU A 789 1.37 -3.89 -10.53
CA LEU A 789 0.76 -4.86 -9.62
C LEU A 789 0.45 -4.25 -8.24
N THR A 790 1.25 -3.32 -7.75
CA THR A 790 0.98 -2.67 -6.46
C THR A 790 -0.07 -1.57 -6.55
N THR A 791 -0.41 -1.08 -7.74
CA THR A 791 -1.44 -0.04 -7.92
C THR A 791 -2.84 -0.57 -8.25
N ARG A 792 -2.98 -1.83 -8.67
CA ARG A 792 -4.29 -2.48 -8.91
C ARG A 792 -4.94 -2.97 -7.61
N SER A 793 -6.26 -3.16 -7.62
CA SER A 793 -7.05 -3.82 -6.57
C SER A 793 -7.15 -5.33 -6.84
N TYR A 794 -6.70 -6.16 -5.91
CA TYR A 794 -6.90 -7.62 -5.91
C TYR A 794 -6.52 -8.25 -4.55
N ARG A 795 -7.03 -9.46 -4.28
CA ARG A 795 -6.75 -10.22 -3.05
C ARG A 795 -5.25 -10.50 -2.93
N GLY A 796 -4.63 -10.05 -1.83
CA GLY A 796 -3.20 -10.23 -1.56
C GLY A 796 -2.28 -9.10 -2.02
N ARG A 797 -2.80 -7.98 -2.55
CA ARG A 797 -2.01 -6.77 -2.86
C ARG A 797 -1.07 -6.36 -1.71
N LYS A 798 -1.57 -6.34 -0.46
CA LYS A 798 -0.77 -5.98 0.74
C LYS A 798 0.44 -6.91 0.92
N LEU A 799 0.29 -8.20 0.60
CA LEU A 799 1.40 -9.16 0.63
C LEU A 799 2.39 -8.91 -0.51
N VAL A 800 1.89 -8.66 -1.74
CA VAL A 800 2.75 -8.33 -2.89
C VAL A 800 3.57 -7.07 -2.62
N ASP A 801 2.97 -6.04 -2.05
CA ASP A 801 3.66 -4.79 -1.70
C ASP A 801 4.74 -5.03 -0.63
N ALA A 802 4.43 -5.76 0.44
CA ALA A 802 5.41 -6.11 1.47
C ALA A 802 6.59 -6.94 0.93
N VAL A 803 6.31 -7.95 0.12
CA VAL A 803 7.31 -8.82 -0.53
C VAL A 803 8.13 -8.01 -1.55
N ALA A 804 7.51 -7.08 -2.27
CA ALA A 804 8.22 -6.22 -3.20
C ALA A 804 9.11 -5.18 -2.51
N MET A 805 8.83 -4.79 -1.26
CA MET A 805 9.62 -3.79 -0.55
C MET A 805 10.70 -4.40 0.37
N ALA A 806 10.66 -5.72 0.64
CA ALA A 806 11.61 -6.40 1.52
C ALA A 806 13.09 -6.13 1.21
N PRO A 807 13.56 -6.05 -0.06
CA PRO A 807 14.97 -5.77 -0.37
C PRO A 807 15.51 -4.43 0.16
N LEU A 808 14.65 -3.47 0.47
CA LEU A 808 15.09 -2.18 1.04
C LEU A 808 15.64 -2.31 2.46
N ALA A 809 15.25 -3.35 3.22
CA ALA A 809 15.73 -3.57 4.59
C ALA A 809 16.92 -4.53 4.67
N VAL A 810 17.30 -5.17 3.57
CA VAL A 810 18.41 -6.13 3.54
C VAL A 810 19.64 -5.45 2.99
N SER A 811 20.74 -5.55 3.70
CA SER A 811 21.97 -4.91 3.26
C SER A 811 22.61 -5.62 2.07
N GLY A 812 23.41 -4.86 1.31
CA GLY A 812 24.16 -5.42 0.18
C GLY A 812 25.18 -6.48 0.60
N ILE A 813 25.69 -6.45 1.84
CA ILE A 813 26.61 -7.48 2.36
C ILE A 813 25.88 -8.81 2.50
N ILE A 814 24.66 -8.81 3.05
CA ILE A 814 23.84 -10.02 3.21
C ILE A 814 23.48 -10.61 1.84
N VAL A 815 23.01 -9.77 0.91
CA VAL A 815 22.71 -10.19 -0.47
C VAL A 815 23.97 -10.73 -1.17
N GLY A 816 25.11 -10.06 -0.99
CA GLY A 816 26.40 -10.48 -1.53
C GLY A 816 26.87 -11.83 -0.99
N LEU A 817 26.78 -12.04 0.34
CA LEU A 817 27.10 -13.31 0.99
C LEU A 817 26.19 -14.45 0.49
N GLY A 818 24.88 -14.21 0.42
CA GLY A 818 23.90 -15.19 -0.04
C GLY A 818 24.12 -15.59 -1.50
N LEU A 819 24.38 -14.62 -2.38
CA LEU A 819 24.70 -14.87 -3.78
C LEU A 819 26.04 -15.59 -3.94
N LEU A 820 27.04 -15.24 -3.12
CA LEU A 820 28.35 -15.90 -3.12
C LEU A 820 28.23 -17.37 -2.74
N ARG A 821 27.62 -17.66 -1.59
CA ARG A 821 27.46 -19.02 -1.05
C ARG A 821 26.49 -19.86 -1.87
N GLY A 822 25.41 -19.28 -2.36
CA GLY A 822 24.38 -19.97 -3.12
C GLY A 822 24.75 -20.13 -4.59
N LEU A 823 24.64 -19.06 -5.37
CA LEU A 823 24.71 -19.13 -6.84
C LEU A 823 26.14 -19.13 -7.39
N VAL A 824 27.08 -18.43 -6.76
CA VAL A 824 28.47 -18.30 -7.27
C VAL A 824 29.32 -19.53 -6.95
N PHE A 825 29.29 -20.03 -5.72
CA PHE A 825 29.90 -21.33 -5.40
C PHE A 825 29.09 -22.51 -5.94
N GLY A 826 27.82 -22.26 -6.23
CA GLY A 826 26.91 -23.12 -6.97
C GLY A 826 26.10 -24.04 -6.08
N VAL A 827 24.89 -24.36 -6.55
CA VAL A 827 23.95 -25.22 -5.83
C VAL A 827 23.62 -26.48 -6.62
N GLU A 828 23.39 -27.58 -5.92
CA GLU A 828 22.92 -28.83 -6.52
C GLU A 828 21.39 -28.85 -6.56
N VAL A 829 20.82 -28.82 -7.78
CA VAL A 829 19.37 -28.96 -8.00
C VAL A 829 19.14 -30.18 -8.87
N GLY A 830 18.44 -31.20 -8.33
CA GLY A 830 18.08 -32.40 -9.10
C GLY A 830 19.27 -33.17 -9.69
N GLY A 831 20.44 -33.11 -9.06
CA GLY A 831 21.68 -33.76 -9.53
C GLY A 831 22.52 -32.91 -10.51
N ALA A 832 22.07 -31.69 -10.87
CA ALA A 832 22.85 -30.75 -11.67
C ALA A 832 23.38 -29.61 -10.78
N ARG A 833 24.68 -29.28 -10.91
CA ARG A 833 25.29 -28.14 -10.20
C ARG A 833 25.11 -26.86 -11.02
N ILE A 834 24.25 -25.97 -10.55
CA ILE A 834 24.02 -24.64 -11.14
C ILE A 834 25.06 -23.68 -10.58
N VAL A 835 25.87 -23.08 -11.45
CA VAL A 835 26.89 -22.09 -11.09
C VAL A 835 26.66 -20.82 -11.89
N VAL A 836 26.58 -19.68 -11.20
CA VAL A 836 26.43 -18.37 -11.81
C VAL A 836 27.76 -17.61 -11.71
N GLY A 837 28.22 -17.03 -12.81
CA GLY A 837 29.46 -16.24 -12.80
C GLY A 837 29.33 -14.98 -11.94
N GLY A 838 30.43 -14.57 -11.29
CA GLY A 838 30.44 -13.39 -10.40
C GLY A 838 29.88 -12.12 -11.03
N ALA A 839 30.10 -11.89 -12.33
CA ALA A 839 29.51 -10.76 -13.06
C ALA A 839 27.98 -10.78 -13.10
N ALA A 840 27.36 -11.95 -13.32
CA ALA A 840 25.90 -12.08 -13.33
C ALA A 840 25.33 -11.95 -11.92
N ALA A 841 26.03 -12.45 -10.89
CA ALA A 841 25.65 -12.25 -9.50
C ALA A 841 25.71 -10.76 -9.09
N ILE A 842 26.73 -10.01 -9.55
CA ILE A 842 26.82 -8.55 -9.35
C ILE A 842 25.62 -7.85 -9.99
N VAL A 843 25.30 -8.18 -11.25
CA VAL A 843 24.12 -7.61 -11.93
C VAL A 843 22.82 -7.94 -11.18
N ALA A 844 22.69 -9.16 -10.67
CA ALA A 844 21.54 -9.57 -9.88
C ALA A 844 21.40 -8.74 -8.59
N ALA A 845 22.48 -8.61 -7.81
CA ALA A 845 22.50 -7.81 -6.59
C ALA A 845 22.15 -6.34 -6.86
N HIS A 846 22.70 -5.77 -7.94
CA HIS A 846 22.44 -4.39 -8.33
C HIS A 846 20.99 -4.17 -8.78
N ALA A 847 20.41 -5.13 -9.51
CA ALA A 847 19.02 -5.04 -9.96
C ALA A 847 18.04 -5.12 -8.77
N VAL A 848 18.32 -6.00 -7.80
CA VAL A 848 17.57 -6.11 -6.54
C VAL A 848 17.64 -4.81 -5.72
N ALA A 849 18.81 -4.16 -5.68
CA ALA A 849 18.95 -2.86 -5.01
C ALA A 849 18.23 -1.72 -5.76
N GLY A 850 18.16 -1.78 -7.09
CA GLY A 850 17.64 -0.70 -7.94
C GLY A 850 16.13 -0.69 -8.16
N TYR A 851 15.48 -1.84 -8.30
CA TYR A 851 14.05 -1.89 -8.68
C TYR A 851 13.07 -1.24 -7.69
N PRO A 852 13.26 -1.26 -6.35
CA PRO A 852 12.27 -0.66 -5.45
C PRO A 852 12.18 0.85 -5.66
N PHE A 853 13.27 1.48 -6.12
CA PHE A 853 13.29 2.90 -6.48
C PHE A 853 12.52 3.17 -7.77
N VAL A 854 12.52 2.25 -8.73
CA VAL A 854 11.67 2.33 -9.93
C VAL A 854 10.20 2.25 -9.51
N VAL A 855 9.84 1.32 -8.63
CA VAL A 855 8.48 1.20 -8.09
C VAL A 855 8.06 2.52 -7.45
N ARG A 856 8.91 3.08 -6.59
CA ARG A 856 8.61 4.30 -5.83
C ARG A 856 8.56 5.57 -6.68
N THR A 857 9.05 5.54 -7.92
CA THR A 857 8.91 6.64 -8.89
C THR A 857 7.74 6.45 -9.85
N VAL A 858 7.41 5.21 -10.22
CA VAL A 858 6.37 4.88 -11.21
C VAL A 858 4.99 4.76 -10.56
N ALA A 859 4.87 4.07 -9.42
CA ALA A 859 3.59 3.80 -8.77
C ALA A 859 2.78 5.09 -8.45
N PRO A 860 3.36 6.17 -7.89
CA PRO A 860 2.61 7.40 -7.65
C PRO A 860 2.16 8.12 -8.95
N GLY A 861 2.78 7.81 -10.09
CA GLY A 861 2.31 8.27 -11.40
C GLY A 861 1.04 7.54 -11.80
N LEU A 862 1.05 6.21 -11.65
CA LEU A 862 -0.08 5.34 -11.99
C LEU A 862 -1.29 5.58 -11.07
N GLU A 863 -1.07 5.76 -9.76
CA GLU A 863 -2.15 6.06 -8.78
C GLU A 863 -2.86 7.39 -9.02
N ARG A 864 -2.23 8.32 -9.77
CA ARG A 864 -2.81 9.63 -10.09
C ARG A 864 -3.55 9.65 -11.43
N LEU A 865 -3.47 8.58 -12.21
CA LEU A 865 -4.22 8.49 -13.47
C LEU A 865 -5.70 8.35 -13.14
N ASP A 866 -6.52 9.06 -13.91
CA ASP A 866 -7.97 8.96 -13.84
C ASP A 866 -8.42 7.57 -14.34
N PRO A 867 -9.15 6.77 -13.53
CA PRO A 867 -9.70 5.49 -13.96
C PRO A 867 -10.50 5.58 -15.27
N GLN A 868 -11.16 6.71 -15.52
CA GLN A 868 -11.95 6.95 -16.73
C GLN A 868 -11.14 6.87 -18.01
N LEU A 869 -9.83 7.19 -17.98
CA LEU A 869 -8.95 7.05 -19.15
C LEU A 869 -8.78 5.59 -19.55
N LEU A 870 -8.69 4.70 -18.55
CA LEU A 870 -8.56 3.27 -18.75
C LEU A 870 -9.89 2.65 -19.20
N GLU A 871 -10.98 3.05 -18.55
CA GLU A 871 -12.35 2.65 -18.92
C GLU A 871 -12.68 3.06 -20.35
N SER A 872 -12.37 4.30 -20.74
CA SER A 872 -12.57 4.81 -22.10
C SER A 872 -11.75 4.02 -23.13
N ALA A 873 -10.47 3.75 -22.83
CA ALA A 873 -9.63 2.95 -23.70
C ALA A 873 -10.17 1.51 -23.85
N ARG A 874 -10.65 0.91 -22.76
CA ARG A 874 -11.29 -0.41 -22.75
C ARG A 874 -12.62 -0.43 -23.51
N ALA A 875 -13.45 0.59 -23.36
CA ALA A 875 -14.72 0.75 -24.08
C ALA A 875 -14.50 0.86 -25.60
N LEU A 876 -13.39 1.49 -26.01
CA LEU A 876 -12.96 1.55 -27.43
C LEU A 876 -12.27 0.26 -27.93
N GLY A 877 -12.25 -0.81 -27.11
CA GLY A 877 -11.72 -2.12 -27.48
C GLY A 877 -10.21 -2.31 -27.24
N ALA A 878 -9.55 -1.44 -26.47
CA ALA A 878 -8.17 -1.70 -26.03
C ALA A 878 -8.14 -2.76 -24.92
N SER A 879 -7.20 -3.71 -25.03
CA SER A 879 -6.94 -4.69 -23.97
C SER A 879 -6.20 -4.07 -22.79
N ARG A 880 -6.21 -4.72 -21.61
CA ARG A 880 -5.53 -4.20 -20.40
C ARG A 880 -4.04 -3.90 -20.63
N ILE A 881 -3.35 -4.77 -21.36
CA ILE A 881 -1.92 -4.57 -21.71
C ILE A 881 -1.76 -3.47 -22.75
N ARG A 882 -2.66 -3.40 -23.72
CA ARG A 882 -2.61 -2.34 -24.72
C ARG A 882 -2.88 -0.97 -24.10
N ALA A 883 -3.86 -0.85 -23.20
CA ALA A 883 -4.10 0.37 -22.45
C ALA A 883 -2.92 0.72 -21.54
N LEU A 884 -2.29 -0.25 -20.88
CA LEU A 884 -1.06 -0.04 -20.13
C LEU A 884 0.06 0.54 -21.03
N ILE A 885 0.31 -0.06 -22.20
CA ILE A 885 1.43 0.33 -23.07
C ILE A 885 1.14 1.62 -23.85
N ASP A 886 -0.09 1.80 -24.34
CA ASP A 886 -0.46 2.89 -25.25
C ASP A 886 -1.00 4.12 -24.48
N VAL A 887 -1.48 3.97 -23.24
CA VAL A 887 -2.09 5.06 -22.45
C VAL A 887 -1.33 5.30 -21.15
N GLU A 888 -1.27 4.33 -20.25
CA GLU A 888 -0.74 4.55 -18.89
C GLU A 888 0.78 4.81 -18.91
N LEU A 889 1.57 3.94 -19.55
CA LEU A 889 3.04 4.06 -19.61
C LEU A 889 3.52 5.37 -20.25
N PRO A 890 2.93 5.86 -21.35
CA PRO A 890 3.24 7.18 -21.89
C PRO A 890 2.93 8.32 -20.91
N LEU A 891 1.80 8.26 -20.19
CA LEU A 891 1.43 9.27 -19.21
C LEU A 891 2.35 9.27 -17.98
N VAL A 892 2.85 8.10 -17.57
CA VAL A 892 3.81 7.97 -16.45
C VAL A 892 5.27 7.92 -16.90
N TRP A 893 5.55 8.14 -18.19
CA TRP A 893 6.89 8.04 -18.77
C TRP A 893 7.94 8.89 -18.03
N PRO A 894 7.66 10.14 -17.60
CA PRO A 894 8.61 10.91 -16.78
C PRO A 894 9.00 10.20 -15.49
N GLY A 895 8.06 9.47 -14.86
CA GLY A 895 8.31 8.66 -13.68
C GLY A 895 9.17 7.42 -13.98
N VAL A 896 8.96 6.78 -15.13
CA VAL A 896 9.76 5.64 -15.61
C VAL A 896 11.21 6.05 -15.87
N VAL A 897 11.42 7.18 -16.53
CA VAL A 897 12.77 7.73 -16.80
C VAL A 897 13.48 8.10 -15.51
N ALA A 898 12.79 8.79 -14.59
CA ALA A 898 13.34 9.11 -13.29
C ALA A 898 13.75 7.83 -12.54
N GLY A 899 12.89 6.81 -12.53
CA GLY A 899 13.18 5.49 -11.96
C GLY A 899 14.39 4.82 -12.59
N ALA A 900 14.52 4.86 -13.92
CA ALA A 900 15.69 4.35 -14.63
C ALA A 900 16.99 5.07 -14.22
N ALA A 901 16.94 6.40 -14.10
CA ALA A 901 18.09 7.20 -13.66
C ALA A 901 18.53 6.82 -12.24
N PHE A 902 17.56 6.61 -11.34
CA PHE A 902 17.82 6.17 -9.97
C PHE A 902 18.43 4.76 -9.90
N ALA A 903 17.81 3.78 -10.57
CA ALA A 903 18.30 2.40 -10.55
C ALA A 903 19.74 2.31 -11.10
N PHE A 904 20.03 3.04 -12.19
CA PHE A 904 21.37 3.09 -12.77
C PHE A 904 22.38 3.78 -11.84
N ALA A 905 22.01 4.91 -11.23
CA ALA A 905 22.84 5.62 -10.27
C ALA A 905 23.21 4.76 -9.06
N ILE A 906 22.23 4.05 -8.48
CA ILE A 906 22.42 3.13 -7.37
C ILE A 906 23.40 2.03 -7.77
N SER A 907 23.20 1.40 -8.93
CA SER A 907 24.07 0.33 -9.41
C SER A 907 25.52 0.79 -9.65
N ILE A 908 25.74 1.97 -10.25
CA ILE A 908 27.10 2.50 -10.44
C ILE A 908 27.82 2.75 -9.11
N GLY A 909 27.07 3.15 -8.09
CA GLY A 909 27.58 3.41 -6.75
C GLY A 909 27.66 2.18 -5.84
N GLU A 910 27.16 1.04 -6.29
CA GLU A 910 27.02 -0.14 -5.44
C GLU A 910 28.37 -0.77 -5.10
N PHE A 911 28.65 -0.82 -3.80
CA PHE A 911 29.91 -1.29 -3.24
C PHE A 911 29.75 -2.51 -2.35
N SER A 912 28.70 -2.55 -1.52
CA SER A 912 28.52 -3.55 -0.46
C SER A 912 28.41 -4.97 -1.02
N ALA A 913 27.50 -5.22 -1.95
CA ALA A 913 27.40 -6.56 -2.57
C ALA A 913 28.59 -6.84 -3.49
N THR A 914 29.03 -5.81 -4.22
CA THR A 914 30.07 -5.94 -5.24
C THR A 914 31.42 -6.35 -4.64
N VAL A 915 31.80 -5.83 -3.46
CA VAL A 915 33.11 -6.15 -2.86
C VAL A 915 33.24 -7.62 -2.47
N ILE A 916 32.12 -8.27 -2.14
CA ILE A 916 32.06 -9.71 -1.83
C ILE A 916 32.07 -10.54 -3.12
N LEU A 917 31.29 -10.13 -4.12
CA LEU A 917 31.05 -10.90 -5.33
C LEU A 917 32.15 -10.75 -6.40
N ALA A 918 32.93 -9.66 -6.35
CA ALA A 918 34.02 -9.39 -7.29
C ALA A 918 35.26 -10.25 -7.00
N THR A 919 35.14 -11.55 -7.22
CA THR A 919 36.18 -12.56 -6.97
C THR A 919 37.21 -12.68 -8.11
N GLY A 920 36.89 -12.17 -9.32
CA GLY A 920 37.80 -12.17 -10.47
C GLY A 920 38.71 -10.93 -10.54
N ALA A 921 39.93 -11.12 -11.07
CA ALA A 921 40.93 -10.04 -11.23
C ALA A 921 40.40 -8.84 -12.04
N ASP A 922 39.46 -9.06 -12.96
CA ASP A 922 38.89 -8.03 -13.85
C ASP A 922 37.43 -7.68 -13.53
N GLN A 923 36.89 -8.01 -12.34
CA GLN A 923 35.47 -7.80 -11.98
C GLN A 923 35.21 -6.65 -10.99
N PHE A 924 36.23 -5.85 -10.69
CA PHE A 924 36.10 -4.71 -9.79
C PHE A 924 35.42 -3.51 -10.47
N THR A 925 34.67 -2.73 -9.70
CA THR A 925 33.96 -1.51 -10.12
C THR A 925 34.67 -0.25 -9.65
N MET A 926 34.24 0.93 -10.09
CA MET A 926 34.81 2.21 -9.65
C MET A 926 34.75 2.43 -8.13
N PRO A 927 33.66 2.13 -7.40
CA PRO A 927 33.66 2.19 -5.93
C PRO A 927 34.73 1.33 -5.28
N ILE A 928 34.94 0.10 -5.76
CA ILE A 928 36.00 -0.80 -5.27
C ILE A 928 37.39 -0.24 -5.60
N ALA A 929 37.57 0.36 -6.78
CA ALA A 929 38.82 1.00 -7.16
C ALA A 929 39.17 2.17 -6.22
N ILE A 930 38.17 2.98 -5.86
CA ILE A 930 38.32 4.10 -4.92
C ILE A 930 38.74 3.61 -3.55
N GLU A 931 38.09 2.57 -3.01
CA GLU A 931 38.45 1.97 -1.72
C GLU A 931 39.90 1.43 -1.72
N ARG A 932 40.30 0.72 -2.77
CA ARG A 932 41.66 0.19 -2.87
C ARG A 932 42.73 1.29 -2.99
N PHE A 933 42.35 2.49 -3.45
CA PHE A 933 43.23 3.65 -3.49
C PHE A 933 43.25 4.43 -2.17
N ILE A 934 42.11 4.64 -1.50
CA ILE A 934 42.04 5.49 -0.29
C ILE A 934 42.94 4.95 0.82
N GLY A 935 43.00 3.63 1.01
CA GLY A 935 43.88 2.99 2.00
C GLY A 935 45.38 3.14 1.74
N ARG A 936 45.79 3.72 0.60
CA ARG A 936 47.21 3.88 0.21
C ARG A 936 47.59 5.31 -0.13
N ARG A 937 46.77 5.99 -0.94
CA ARG A 937 47.01 7.34 -1.45
C ARG A 937 45.68 8.05 -1.69
N LEU A 938 45.43 9.12 -0.93
CA LEU A 938 44.20 9.91 -1.03
C LEU A 938 44.02 10.56 -2.42
N GLY A 939 45.09 11.12 -3.01
CA GLY A 939 45.01 11.83 -4.30
C GLY A 939 44.49 10.97 -5.48
N PRO A 940 45.04 9.77 -5.74
CA PRO A 940 44.46 8.85 -6.71
C PRO A 940 43.01 8.43 -6.41
N ALA A 941 42.63 8.32 -5.12
CA ALA A 941 41.27 8.00 -4.72
C ALA A 941 40.30 9.15 -5.03
N THR A 942 40.69 10.40 -4.75
CA THR A 942 39.90 11.59 -5.09
C THR A 942 39.81 11.78 -6.60
N ALA A 943 40.88 11.53 -7.36
CA ALA A 943 40.86 11.56 -8.82
C ALA A 943 39.90 10.52 -9.41
N MET A 944 39.93 9.28 -8.92
CA MET A 944 38.98 8.24 -9.34
C MET A 944 37.55 8.56 -8.89
N GLY A 945 37.38 9.17 -7.72
CA GLY A 945 36.09 9.69 -7.23
C GLY A 945 35.51 10.79 -8.13
N VAL A 946 36.34 11.68 -8.66
CA VAL A 946 35.91 12.69 -9.65
C VAL A 946 35.52 12.03 -10.98
N VAL A 947 36.25 11.00 -11.43
CA VAL A 947 35.85 10.23 -12.62
C VAL A 947 34.47 9.60 -12.42
N LEU A 948 34.25 8.95 -11.28
CA LEU A 948 32.94 8.39 -10.91
C LEU A 948 31.85 9.47 -10.87
N LEU A 949 32.11 10.61 -10.23
CA LEU A 949 31.18 11.75 -10.19
C LEU A 949 30.78 12.23 -11.59
N VAL A 950 31.75 12.38 -12.50
CA VAL A 950 31.52 12.80 -13.88
C VAL A 950 30.71 11.76 -14.64
N VAL A 951 31.06 10.48 -14.52
CA VAL A 951 30.36 9.37 -15.19
C VAL A 951 28.91 9.28 -14.69
N THR A 952 28.68 9.31 -13.38
CA THR A 952 27.33 9.27 -12.80
C THR A 952 26.51 10.49 -13.22
N SER A 953 27.09 11.70 -13.17
CA SER A 953 26.40 12.94 -13.58
C SER A 953 26.06 12.95 -15.07
N ALA A 954 27.00 12.53 -15.93
CA ALA A 954 26.77 12.43 -17.37
C ALA A 954 25.69 11.40 -17.70
N SER A 955 25.70 10.26 -17.01
CA SER A 955 24.69 9.22 -17.20
C SER A 955 23.31 9.68 -16.76
N PHE A 956 23.22 10.40 -15.64
CA PHE A 956 21.96 11.00 -15.19
C PHE A 956 21.40 11.99 -16.23
N VAL A 957 22.25 12.88 -16.75
CA VAL A 957 21.86 13.83 -17.81
C VAL A 957 21.42 13.12 -19.09
N VAL A 958 22.09 12.02 -19.46
CA VAL A 958 21.70 11.23 -20.64
C VAL A 958 20.34 10.59 -20.44
N ILE A 959 20.11 9.94 -19.28
CA ILE A 959 18.82 9.29 -18.99
C ILE A 959 17.69 10.33 -18.93
N ASP A 960 17.91 11.46 -18.25
CA ASP A 960 16.94 12.55 -18.14
C ASP A 960 16.59 13.14 -19.52
N ARG A 961 17.59 13.38 -20.39
CA ARG A 961 17.34 13.89 -21.76
C ARG A 961 16.66 12.87 -22.66
N LEU A 962 16.96 11.58 -22.51
CA LEU A 962 16.28 10.52 -23.26
C LEU A 962 14.82 10.38 -22.82
N GLY A 963 14.46 10.85 -21.62
CA GLY A 963 13.08 10.93 -21.16
C GLY A 963 12.21 11.99 -21.79
N GLY A 964 12.82 12.98 -22.46
CA GLY A 964 12.14 14.04 -23.21
C GLY A 964 11.46 15.10 -22.32
N GLU A 965 11.73 16.38 -22.60
CA GLU A 965 10.89 17.51 -22.15
C GLU A 965 9.55 17.59 -22.94
N GLY A 966 9.00 16.44 -23.36
CA GLY A 966 8.06 16.37 -24.47
C GLY A 966 6.84 15.50 -24.23
N SER A 967 5.94 15.95 -23.36
CA SER A 967 4.48 15.84 -23.56
C SER A 967 3.77 16.54 -22.40
N GLY A 968 3.68 17.87 -22.50
CA GLY A 968 2.49 18.52 -21.96
C GLY A 968 1.30 18.02 -22.76
N LEU A 969 0.52 17.16 -22.12
CA LEU A 969 -0.94 17.17 -22.25
C LEU A 969 -1.47 17.71 -20.93
#